data_AF-A0A7V8E090-F1
#
_entry.id   AF-A0A7V8E090-F1
#
_cell.length_a   1.000
_cell.length_b   1.000
_cell.length_c   1.000
_cell.angle_alpha   90.00
_cell.angle_beta   90.00
_cell.angle_gamma   90.00
#
_symmetry.space_group_name_H-M   'P 1'
#
loop_
_entity.id
_entity.type
_entity.pdbx_description
1 polymer ?
#
loop_
_entity_poly.entity_id
_entity_poly.type
_entity_poly.pdbx_seq_one_letter_code
_entity_poly.pdbx_strand_id
1 'polypeptide(L)'
;WAAWPTFGGNGSRDRIAAGGRGVPPPTARYSFTDGPAWSTQSRFGGMGGWTSRHPESLLVHPAISDGLIVVNEGNVAWAKELASDGGRPLWTIRGLEQPSQLMFDERCLHGATLAGGRAFFTLATSAVKEHVKMSWLVAVYPVPLRKLFCVEAQSGRRVWEAGGEVKGKDFATRASYHGAPVVDGDRLYCAATHWATQVDPTEHWVVCLEAKTGKEIWRTFVASGIPEINLFGNSTRESIPHALTVSGDRILTCTNLGVVACLDRTDGGLLWARRYPRFRVQPIMDAYDIPRNPVTWLQSPIYVAKDPSDGKQKVVVAPMDGPFLLCLSAEDGEMIWRIPRPELVRENDPDYRYIVGVRDGVIYLSGESVMAIELKSAKRLWSDRLELASPPSGRGLVASDGVYLPLRTGLLRLGFKDASAGKQFWPWPVSGMAGHLLFVDQAVVTAGNSLLTVCYDPQKARAFLEAEIAKNPGSAYLRYRLAICLQSIGDAERAEQTLKHALDLAEKRGDDASRVVAESCRRTLFRNRLTAAAAMLRKSDGARRAAEEYEKARPYASTEGEWLELLFASAQARRAAGDLGGAVTVLQEVIAKHGDQMRDGGDLARLEARRSIDAILAAGREPYAAAEQEAAALLVRARKDNDPALFEDLLKRFPNSLAAEDASYGAGHARFAASDWTGACEALQKFLHGHPQSKQATQAMAELAVAFEKRGMWGMAGAQLRRMKKSAGEAQIRMDGGAVSASKWADARLAGAAYKRVEGAGAVPEVSFPAEKAWSWAGQRGWDLKVLDPDGSGGWKDAPVFAVSGATLVALDPAKGGERWRSACPNGARWAAWSAGQIVVAGPEAAEAFHEDGSSAWRTQYGGAHLYEGHEAEGSIFLAVRNASLTGSFVVALDASTGQISWRTDMQPGHIVQRLWVTDEGVAWLSRAEDAVIVADRESGALRARWPLGASRVVQAGPDRFLALTWENELTLLEAGMRLESALTIAAGAALTTMTSETGQRLRIYDVESGKLRHEIELGSVWVKQLLADASMVYVAYKKADGANEYIAAAYELSSGKELWRTPVPGVQSMFPGLLAKGHLLLNCPVTRRPPGGGAVDWVPTIVAIDKKSGLESGRIEGRPEATPTYSLSIAPGRVVIAEGDTVEAWGR
;
A
#
# COMPACT_ATOMS: atom_id res chain seq x y z
N TRP A 1 41.72 -9.13 11.26
CA TRP A 1 41.02 -8.18 10.38
C TRP A 1 41.20 -8.59 8.92
N ALA A 2 40.51 -9.65 8.52
CA ALA A 2 40.35 -10.08 7.13
C ALA A 2 39.01 -9.56 6.59
N ALA A 3 38.92 -8.23 6.45
CA ALA A 3 37.74 -7.56 5.90
C ALA A 3 37.42 -8.01 4.47
N TRP A 4 36.16 -7.91 4.06
CA TRP A 4 35.70 -8.04 2.68
C TRP A 4 35.06 -6.71 2.24
N PRO A 5 35.86 -5.63 2.11
CA PRO A 5 35.37 -4.26 2.02
C PRO A 5 34.54 -3.92 0.77
N THR A 6 34.47 -4.77 -0.25
CA THR A 6 33.72 -4.49 -1.51
C THR A 6 33.40 -5.79 -2.26
N PHE A 7 32.58 -5.71 -3.32
CA PHE A 7 32.31 -6.82 -4.23
C PHE A 7 33.62 -7.40 -4.79
N GLY A 8 33.81 -8.73 -4.72
CA GLY A 8 35.07 -9.35 -5.15
C GLY A 8 36.28 -9.08 -4.21
N GLY A 9 36.02 -8.69 -2.95
CA GLY A 9 37.01 -8.70 -1.86
C GLY A 9 37.80 -7.39 -1.70
N ASN A 10 38.42 -6.87 -2.75
CA ASN A 10 39.16 -5.60 -2.75
C ASN A 10 39.09 -4.94 -4.15
N GLY A 11 39.62 -3.72 -4.31
CA GLY A 11 39.55 -2.98 -5.58
C GLY A 11 40.23 -3.67 -6.78
N SER A 12 41.30 -4.42 -6.51
CA SER A 12 42.10 -5.18 -7.48
C SER A 12 41.55 -6.57 -7.83
N ARG A 13 40.54 -7.05 -7.09
CA ARG A 13 39.87 -8.36 -7.27
C ARG A 13 40.80 -9.57 -7.09
N ASP A 14 41.92 -9.39 -6.40
CA ASP A 14 42.96 -10.40 -6.13
C ASP A 14 42.94 -10.93 -4.68
N ARG A 15 42.01 -10.48 -3.84
CA ARG A 15 41.91 -10.90 -2.44
C ARG A 15 41.50 -12.36 -2.28
N ILE A 16 42.47 -13.21 -1.98
CA ILE A 16 42.26 -14.61 -1.58
C ILE A 16 41.77 -14.68 -0.13
N ALA A 17 40.73 -15.47 0.15
CA ALA A 17 40.20 -15.68 1.51
C ALA A 17 41.10 -16.60 2.37
N ALA A 18 41.03 -16.47 3.69
CA ALA A 18 41.70 -17.42 4.61
C ALA A 18 41.02 -18.80 4.56
N GLY A 19 41.81 -19.87 4.45
CA GLY A 19 41.33 -21.22 4.18
C GLY A 19 41.04 -22.13 5.38
N GLY A 20 40.72 -23.40 5.07
CA GLY A 20 40.24 -24.48 5.95
C GLY A 20 41.13 -24.98 7.10
N ARG A 21 41.95 -24.12 7.71
CA ARG A 21 42.42 -24.29 9.11
C ARG A 21 41.80 -23.27 10.07
N GLY A 22 41.31 -22.13 9.55
CA GLY A 22 40.69 -21.06 10.34
C GLY A 22 39.18 -20.91 10.17
N VAL A 23 38.60 -21.47 9.10
CA VAL A 23 37.16 -21.45 8.84
C VAL A 23 36.48 -22.55 9.65
N PRO A 24 35.58 -22.24 10.61
CA PRO A 24 34.83 -23.28 11.31
C PRO A 24 33.77 -23.91 10.40
N PRO A 25 33.40 -25.19 10.60
CA PRO A 25 32.15 -25.70 10.05
C PRO A 25 30.97 -24.84 10.53
N PRO A 26 29.89 -24.66 9.75
CA PRO A 26 28.77 -23.80 10.12
C PRO A 26 27.99 -24.40 11.30
N THR A 27 28.35 -24.00 12.53
CA THR A 27 27.91 -24.63 13.79
C THR A 27 27.06 -23.71 14.66
N ALA A 28 27.51 -22.49 14.94
CA ALA A 28 26.64 -21.43 15.46
C ALA A 28 26.05 -20.62 14.29
N ARG A 29 24.82 -20.13 14.46
CA ARG A 29 24.02 -19.47 13.40
C ARG A 29 23.42 -18.18 13.92
N TYR A 30 23.56 -17.12 13.13
CA TYR A 30 22.65 -15.97 13.16
C TYR A 30 22.04 -15.77 11.77
N SER A 31 20.74 -15.53 11.73
CA SER A 31 20.00 -15.24 10.51
C SER A 31 19.19 -13.97 10.69
N PHE A 32 19.11 -13.18 9.63
CA PHE A 32 18.45 -11.88 9.64
C PHE A 32 17.27 -11.88 8.69
N THR A 33 16.09 -12.12 9.26
CA THR A 33 14.76 -11.96 8.63
C THR A 33 14.34 -10.51 8.51
N ASP A 34 14.80 -9.66 9.44
CA ASP A 34 14.25 -8.33 9.71
C ASP A 34 14.88 -7.23 8.84
N GLY A 35 15.21 -7.55 7.60
CA GLY A 35 15.32 -6.55 6.55
C GLY A 35 13.92 -6.05 6.16
N PRO A 36 13.77 -4.86 5.55
CA PRO A 36 12.50 -4.52 4.91
C PRO A 36 12.15 -5.60 3.88
N ALA A 37 10.90 -6.08 3.88
CA ALA A 37 10.50 -7.23 3.08
C ALA A 37 10.88 -7.05 1.60
N TRP A 38 11.45 -8.10 1.00
CA TRP A 38 12.13 -8.08 -0.31
C TRP A 38 11.15 -7.80 -1.46
N SER A 39 10.79 -6.53 -1.65
CA SER A 39 9.74 -6.09 -2.57
C SER A 39 10.24 -5.75 -3.98
N THR A 40 11.42 -6.24 -4.37
CA THR A 40 12.02 -6.09 -5.71
C THR A 40 11.59 -7.19 -6.70
N GLN A 41 10.55 -7.98 -6.38
CA GLN A 41 9.79 -8.68 -7.42
C GLN A 41 9.24 -7.65 -8.41
N SER A 42 9.85 -7.57 -9.60
CA SER A 42 9.41 -6.63 -10.62
C SER A 42 7.98 -6.99 -11.05
N ARG A 43 7.02 -6.08 -10.84
CA ARG A 43 5.61 -6.29 -11.19
C ARG A 43 5.34 -6.38 -12.70
N PHE A 44 6.39 -6.35 -13.53
CA PHE A 44 6.33 -6.56 -14.98
C PHE A 44 6.36 -8.05 -15.39
N GLY A 45 6.55 -9.00 -14.47
CA GLY A 45 6.42 -10.45 -14.73
C GLY A 45 4.98 -10.94 -14.98
N GLY A 46 4.09 -10.07 -15.48
CA GLY A 46 2.65 -10.31 -15.65
C GLY A 46 2.15 -10.29 -17.10
N MET A 47 3.04 -10.17 -18.09
CA MET A 47 2.72 -10.34 -19.51
C MET A 47 3.78 -11.22 -20.19
N GLY A 48 3.34 -12.28 -20.88
CA GLY A 48 4.19 -13.23 -21.59
C GLY A 48 4.76 -14.34 -20.69
N GLY A 49 4.57 -15.60 -21.10
CA GLY A 49 5.05 -16.78 -20.37
C GLY A 49 6.54 -17.07 -20.59
N TRP A 50 7.43 -16.16 -20.24
CA TRP A 50 8.88 -16.30 -20.41
C TRP A 50 9.60 -16.55 -19.07
N THR A 51 9.59 -17.79 -18.59
CA THR A 51 10.39 -18.19 -17.43
C THR A 51 11.87 -18.23 -17.77
N SER A 52 12.68 -17.44 -17.06
CA SER A 52 14.11 -17.74 -16.95
C SER A 52 14.25 -19.12 -16.30
N ARG A 53 14.98 -20.06 -16.92
CA ARG A 53 15.14 -21.45 -16.43
C ARG A 53 15.67 -21.59 -14.99
N HIS A 54 16.21 -20.51 -14.43
CA HIS A 54 16.75 -20.44 -13.09
C HIS A 54 15.98 -19.32 -12.36
N PRO A 55 15.33 -19.62 -11.22
CA PRO A 55 14.68 -18.59 -10.41
C PRO A 55 15.72 -17.76 -9.67
N GLU A 56 15.47 -16.45 -9.60
CA GLU A 56 16.12 -15.46 -8.72
C GLU A 56 17.63 -15.25 -8.91
N SER A 57 17.99 -14.30 -9.78
CA SER A 57 19.32 -13.68 -9.78
C SER A 57 19.55 -12.89 -8.48
N LEU A 58 20.47 -13.34 -7.62
CA LEU A 58 20.85 -12.62 -6.40
C LEU A 58 21.48 -11.26 -6.72
N LEU A 59 20.72 -10.19 -6.50
CA LEU A 59 21.13 -8.81 -6.80
C LEU A 59 21.97 -8.15 -5.69
N VAL A 60 22.26 -8.81 -4.57
CA VAL A 60 22.80 -8.16 -3.36
C VAL A 60 24.11 -8.78 -2.88
N HIS A 61 25.22 -8.04 -2.96
CA HIS A 61 26.51 -8.45 -2.39
C HIS A 61 26.93 -7.52 -1.24
N PRO A 62 26.93 -7.99 0.03
CA PRO A 62 27.35 -7.19 1.18
C PRO A 62 28.81 -6.70 1.10
N ALA A 63 29.13 -5.66 1.87
CA ALA A 63 30.49 -5.27 2.24
C ALA A 63 30.67 -5.46 3.75
N ILE A 64 31.85 -5.94 4.17
CA ILE A 64 32.10 -6.27 5.58
C ILE A 64 33.49 -5.78 6.01
N SER A 65 33.57 -5.01 7.09
CA SER A 65 34.83 -4.58 7.71
C SER A 65 34.65 -4.40 9.21
N ASP A 66 35.68 -4.72 10.00
CA ASP A 66 35.78 -4.40 11.44
C ASP A 66 34.64 -4.94 12.34
N GLY A 67 33.85 -5.90 11.83
CA GLY A 67 32.64 -6.44 12.50
C GLY A 67 31.32 -5.80 12.08
N LEU A 68 31.35 -4.80 11.20
CA LEU A 68 30.19 -4.20 10.56
C LEU A 68 29.92 -4.88 9.21
N ILE A 69 28.66 -5.20 8.94
CA ILE A 69 28.14 -5.55 7.61
C ILE A 69 27.33 -4.36 7.09
N VAL A 70 27.56 -3.97 5.84
CA VAL A 70 26.68 -3.05 5.08
C VAL A 70 26.08 -3.80 3.91
N VAL A 71 24.77 -3.65 3.73
CA VAL A 71 23.98 -4.24 2.65
C VAL A 71 23.39 -3.12 1.80
N ASN A 72 23.38 -3.30 0.48
CA ASN A 72 22.74 -2.41 -0.48
C ASN A 72 21.79 -3.23 -1.37
N GLU A 73 20.52 -2.85 -1.40
CA GLU A 73 19.41 -3.47 -2.12
C GLU A 73 18.95 -2.62 -3.33
N GLY A 74 19.73 -1.59 -3.70
CA GLY A 74 19.47 -0.73 -4.85
C GLY A 74 18.47 0.40 -4.59
N ASN A 75 17.49 0.21 -3.69
CA ASN A 75 16.62 1.27 -3.17
C ASN A 75 16.71 1.45 -1.64
N VAL A 76 17.36 0.53 -0.93
CA VAL A 76 17.63 0.62 0.51
C VAL A 76 19.08 0.23 0.76
N ALA A 77 19.75 0.94 1.66
CA ALA A 77 21.00 0.49 2.27
C ALA A 77 20.83 0.46 3.78
N TRP A 78 21.42 -0.55 4.43
CA TRP A 78 21.38 -0.70 5.88
C TRP A 78 22.66 -1.34 6.39
N ALA A 79 22.95 -1.16 7.68
CA ALA A 79 24.10 -1.77 8.33
C ALA A 79 23.75 -2.47 9.64
N LYS A 80 24.52 -3.50 9.96
CA LYS A 80 24.31 -4.34 11.15
C LYS A 80 25.63 -4.96 11.61
N GLU A 81 25.74 -5.27 12.90
CA GLU A 81 26.91 -5.97 13.42
C GLU A 81 26.89 -7.46 13.12
N LEU A 82 28.03 -7.97 12.68
CA LEU A 82 28.31 -9.38 12.35
C LEU A 82 27.96 -10.37 13.47
N ALA A 83 28.01 -9.94 14.73
CA ALA A 83 27.71 -10.77 15.90
C ALA A 83 26.27 -10.64 16.42
N SER A 84 25.52 -9.62 16.00
CA SER A 84 24.19 -9.30 16.57
C SER A 84 23.13 -10.34 16.23
N ASP A 85 22.11 -10.48 17.10
CA ASP A 85 21.09 -11.51 17.03
C ASP A 85 19.70 -10.93 16.71
N GLY A 86 19.17 -11.20 15.51
CA GLY A 86 17.81 -10.85 15.11
C GLY A 86 17.53 -9.35 14.88
N GLY A 87 17.88 -8.48 15.84
CA GLY A 87 17.35 -7.12 15.99
C GLY A 87 17.54 -6.13 14.83
N ARG A 88 16.82 -5.01 14.91
CA ARG A 88 16.81 -3.94 13.89
C ARG A 88 18.24 -3.50 13.50
N PRO A 89 18.46 -3.10 12.23
CA PRO A 89 19.72 -2.48 11.78
C PRO A 89 20.23 -1.36 12.71
N LEU A 90 21.53 -1.07 12.65
CA LEU A 90 22.12 0.13 13.28
C LEU A 90 21.56 1.40 12.63
N TRP A 91 21.43 1.37 11.31
CA TRP A 91 20.80 2.41 10.50
C TRP A 91 20.23 1.82 9.22
N THR A 92 19.25 2.51 8.65
CA THR A 92 18.61 2.19 7.37
C THR A 92 18.38 3.49 6.60
N ILE A 93 18.83 3.56 5.36
CA ILE A 93 18.69 4.70 4.45
C ILE A 93 17.91 4.23 3.23
N ARG A 94 16.88 4.98 2.85
CA ARG A 94 15.99 4.66 1.73
C ARG A 94 16.16 5.67 0.60
N GLY A 95 16.00 5.19 -0.63
CA GLY A 95 15.88 5.99 -1.84
C GLY A 95 14.44 6.44 -2.04
N LEU A 96 13.82 6.02 -3.15
CA LEU A 96 12.43 6.34 -3.46
C LEU A 96 11.44 5.63 -2.53
N GLU A 97 10.33 6.31 -2.20
CA GLU A 97 9.23 5.76 -1.41
C GLU A 97 8.37 4.76 -2.21
N GLN A 98 8.23 4.95 -3.52
CA GLN A 98 7.46 4.09 -4.42
C GLN A 98 8.36 3.39 -5.48
N PRO A 99 9.32 2.54 -5.07
CA PRO A 99 10.25 1.90 -6.01
C PRO A 99 9.56 0.88 -6.94
N SER A 100 8.35 0.44 -6.61
CA SER A 100 7.55 -0.50 -7.39
C SER A 100 7.13 0.01 -8.77
N GLN A 101 7.29 1.32 -9.03
CA GLN A 101 7.08 1.90 -10.35
C GLN A 101 8.32 1.77 -11.27
N LEU A 102 9.53 1.59 -10.73
CA LEU A 102 10.80 1.60 -11.47
C LEU A 102 11.07 0.29 -12.25
N MET A 103 11.82 0.42 -13.35
CA MET A 103 12.52 -0.71 -13.95
C MET A 103 13.83 -0.99 -13.20
N PHE A 104 13.80 -1.89 -12.22
CA PHE A 104 15.03 -2.56 -11.75
C PHE A 104 15.37 -3.71 -12.72
N ASP A 105 16.60 -3.74 -13.23
CA ASP A 105 17.07 -4.75 -14.18
C ASP A 105 17.74 -5.94 -13.46
N GLU A 106 17.33 -7.16 -13.83
CA GLU A 106 17.80 -8.46 -13.30
C GLU A 106 19.33 -8.66 -13.35
N ARG A 107 20.05 -7.84 -14.11
CA ARG A 107 21.51 -7.89 -14.26
C ARG A 107 22.26 -7.00 -13.28
N CYS A 108 21.56 -6.20 -12.46
CA CYS A 108 22.19 -5.24 -11.54
C CYS A 108 22.63 -5.88 -10.22
N LEU A 109 23.94 -6.03 -9.99
CA LEU A 109 24.46 -6.37 -8.67
C LEU A 109 24.67 -5.10 -7.84
N HIS A 110 23.78 -4.91 -6.87
CA HIS A 110 23.91 -3.93 -5.80
C HIS A 110 24.95 -4.37 -4.78
N GLY A 111 25.72 -3.40 -4.30
CA GLY A 111 26.73 -3.61 -3.28
C GLY A 111 27.14 -2.28 -2.65
N ALA A 112 27.95 -2.39 -1.60
CA ALA A 112 28.56 -1.26 -0.92
C ALA A 112 30.08 -1.40 -0.95
N THR A 113 30.77 -0.35 -0.52
CA THR A 113 32.20 -0.38 -0.20
C THR A 113 32.46 0.25 1.16
N LEU A 114 33.28 -0.40 1.99
CA LEU A 114 33.72 0.05 3.30
C LEU A 114 35.19 0.45 3.28
N ALA A 115 35.50 1.69 3.67
CA ALA A 115 36.87 2.17 3.80
C ALA A 115 36.96 3.36 4.76
N GLY A 116 38.01 3.43 5.59
CA GLY A 116 38.30 4.60 6.42
C GLY A 116 37.18 5.03 7.37
N GLY A 117 36.42 4.07 7.94
CA GLY A 117 35.26 4.36 8.79
C GLY A 117 34.00 4.85 8.05
N ARG A 118 33.98 4.77 6.72
CA ARG A 118 32.85 5.19 5.87
C ARG A 118 32.30 4.05 5.04
N ALA A 119 31.00 4.14 4.75
CA ALA A 119 30.33 3.30 3.77
C ALA A 119 29.96 4.14 2.53
N PHE A 120 30.21 3.56 1.36
CA PHE A 120 29.93 4.14 0.04
C PHE A 120 29.00 3.20 -0.73
N PHE A 121 27.86 3.69 -1.19
CA PHE A 121 26.86 2.88 -1.91
C PHE A 121 25.97 3.75 -2.80
N THR A 122 25.24 3.12 -3.72
CA THR A 122 24.38 3.79 -4.70
C THR A 122 22.92 3.37 -4.49
N LEU A 123 22.00 4.35 -4.42
CA LEU A 123 20.55 4.12 -4.28
C LEU A 123 19.78 4.84 -5.39
N ALA A 124 18.70 4.22 -5.88
CA ALA A 124 17.75 4.84 -6.79
C ALA A 124 16.98 5.96 -6.06
N THR A 125 17.13 7.21 -6.52
CA THR A 125 16.50 8.39 -5.89
C THR A 125 15.59 9.15 -6.84
N SER A 126 15.64 8.87 -8.14
CA SER A 126 14.70 9.39 -9.14
C SER A 126 14.67 8.48 -10.38
N ALA A 127 13.96 8.88 -11.43
CA ALA A 127 13.90 8.16 -12.71
C ALA A 127 14.18 9.09 -13.89
N VAL A 128 14.72 8.54 -14.99
CA VAL A 128 15.03 9.31 -16.22
C VAL A 128 13.75 9.83 -16.90
N LYS A 129 12.65 9.08 -16.78
CA LYS A 129 11.32 9.38 -17.37
C LYS A 129 10.20 8.87 -16.46
N GLU A 130 9.02 9.46 -16.59
CA GLU A 130 7.79 8.92 -16.02
C GLU A 130 7.28 7.71 -16.83
N HIS A 131 6.46 6.84 -16.22
CA HIS A 131 5.96 5.62 -16.84
C HIS A 131 4.79 5.92 -17.79
N VAL A 132 5.06 5.98 -19.10
CA VAL A 132 4.02 6.21 -20.12
C VAL A 132 3.43 4.88 -20.59
N LYS A 133 2.16 4.64 -20.23
CA LYS A 133 1.37 3.48 -20.68
C LYS A 133 0.24 3.92 -21.59
N MET A 134 0.16 3.35 -22.79
CA MET A 134 -0.93 3.56 -23.75
C MET A 134 -1.86 2.35 -23.72
N SER A 135 -2.97 2.45 -22.97
CA SER A 135 -3.89 1.35 -22.69
C SER A 135 -3.20 0.14 -22.04
N TRP A 136 -2.82 -0.88 -22.82
CA TRP A 136 -2.10 -2.07 -22.37
C TRP A 136 -0.58 -2.00 -22.61
N LEU A 137 -0.13 -1.22 -23.59
CA LEU A 137 1.26 -1.14 -24.05
C LEU A 137 2.10 -0.15 -23.23
N VAL A 138 3.33 -0.51 -22.88
CA VAL A 138 4.29 0.39 -22.19
C VAL A 138 5.19 1.08 -23.21
N ALA A 139 4.97 2.37 -23.42
CA ALA A 139 5.73 3.18 -24.36
C ALA A 139 7.07 3.65 -23.79
N VAL A 140 7.11 3.89 -22.46
CA VAL A 140 8.29 4.35 -21.72
C VAL A 140 8.42 3.60 -20.40
N TYR A 141 9.57 2.99 -20.16
CA TYR A 141 9.94 2.44 -18.87
C TYR A 141 10.72 3.46 -18.03
N PRO A 142 10.37 3.67 -16.75
CA PRO A 142 11.10 4.56 -15.84
C PRO A 142 12.42 3.91 -15.38
N VAL A 143 13.50 4.22 -16.09
CA VAL A 143 14.86 3.79 -15.75
C VAL A 143 15.35 4.53 -14.50
N PRO A 144 15.87 3.85 -13.46
CA PRO A 144 16.32 4.48 -12.22
C PRO A 144 17.59 5.33 -12.40
N LEU A 145 17.57 6.52 -11.81
CA LEU A 145 18.76 7.36 -11.58
C LEU A 145 19.28 7.11 -10.16
N ARG A 146 20.55 6.70 -10.07
CA ARG A 146 21.21 6.35 -8.81
C ARG A 146 22.11 7.46 -8.30
N LYS A 147 21.77 7.97 -7.12
CA LYS A 147 22.60 8.86 -6.32
C LYS A 147 23.62 8.04 -5.53
N LEU A 148 24.86 8.52 -5.51
CA LEU A 148 25.97 7.99 -4.71
C LEU A 148 25.94 8.62 -3.33
N PHE A 149 26.03 7.80 -2.29
CA PHE A 149 26.04 8.23 -0.89
C PHE A 149 27.38 7.91 -0.24
N CYS A 150 27.85 8.81 0.61
CA CYS A 150 28.90 8.55 1.59
C CYS A 150 28.36 8.81 3.00
N VAL A 151 28.48 7.82 3.88
CA VAL A 151 28.01 7.89 5.27
C VAL A 151 29.10 7.44 6.24
N GLU A 152 29.06 7.91 7.48
CA GLU A 152 29.79 7.30 8.59
C GLU A 152 29.28 5.87 8.79
N ALA A 153 30.19 4.88 8.76
CA ALA A 153 29.79 3.48 8.61
C ALA A 153 29.00 2.96 9.83
N GLN A 154 29.35 3.41 11.03
CA GLN A 154 28.69 3.00 12.28
C GLN A 154 27.32 3.66 12.47
N SER A 155 27.20 4.96 12.16
CA SER A 155 26.00 5.75 12.49
C SER A 155 25.01 5.93 11.33
N GLY A 156 25.45 5.76 10.09
CA GLY A 156 24.67 6.08 8.90
C GLY A 156 24.55 7.60 8.66
N ARG A 157 25.20 8.45 9.46
CA ARG A 157 25.15 9.90 9.25
C ARG A 157 25.76 10.24 7.89
N ARG A 158 24.95 10.84 7.02
CA ARG A 158 25.36 11.32 5.70
C ARG A 158 26.50 12.33 5.82
N VAL A 159 27.59 12.05 5.13
CA VAL A 159 28.77 12.93 5.02
C VAL A 159 28.64 13.79 3.76
N TRP A 160 28.34 13.15 2.63
CA TRP A 160 28.06 13.80 1.34
C TRP A 160 27.26 12.86 0.43
N GLU A 161 26.69 13.41 -0.65
CA GLU A 161 26.02 12.66 -1.72
C GLU A 161 26.28 13.30 -3.10
N ALA A 162 26.17 12.55 -4.19
CA ALA A 162 26.44 13.02 -5.56
C ALA A 162 25.55 12.33 -6.61
N GLY A 163 25.19 13.04 -7.68
CA GLY A 163 24.41 12.52 -8.80
C GLY A 163 22.94 12.23 -8.52
N GLY A 164 22.26 11.60 -9.47
CA GLY A 164 20.89 11.10 -9.35
C GLY A 164 19.76 12.14 -9.52
N GLU A 165 20.05 13.33 -10.06
CA GLU A 165 19.06 14.40 -10.27
C GLU A 165 18.50 14.47 -11.69
N VAL A 166 17.16 14.41 -11.84
CA VAL A 166 16.47 14.54 -13.14
C VAL A 166 16.70 15.91 -13.79
N LYS A 167 16.68 16.97 -12.98
CA LYS A 167 16.78 18.39 -13.41
C LYS A 167 18.11 19.05 -13.00
N GLY A 168 19.16 18.25 -12.80
CA GLY A 168 20.50 18.74 -12.50
C GLY A 168 21.03 19.66 -13.62
N LYS A 169 21.93 20.58 -13.28
CA LYS A 169 22.45 21.60 -14.22
C LYS A 169 23.71 21.16 -14.97
N ASP A 170 24.37 20.10 -14.50
CA ASP A 170 25.67 19.65 -14.98
C ASP A 170 25.79 18.12 -14.91
N PHE A 171 26.94 17.59 -15.31
CA PHE A 171 27.22 16.16 -15.23
C PHE A 171 27.21 15.64 -13.78
N ALA A 172 27.80 16.36 -12.82
CA ALA A 172 27.97 15.90 -11.45
C ALA A 172 26.63 15.73 -10.70
N THR A 173 25.63 16.55 -11.04
CA THR A 173 24.26 16.45 -10.55
C THR A 173 23.42 15.41 -11.31
N ARG A 174 23.59 15.31 -12.64
CA ARG A 174 22.78 14.39 -13.50
C ARG A 174 23.30 12.96 -13.59
N ALA A 175 24.56 12.68 -13.23
CA ALA A 175 25.16 11.34 -13.35
C ALA A 175 24.43 10.29 -12.50
N SER A 176 24.23 9.10 -13.07
CA SER A 176 23.70 7.92 -12.38
C SER A 176 24.86 6.97 -12.06
N TYR A 177 25.11 6.68 -10.78
CA TYR A 177 26.27 5.89 -10.35
C TYR A 177 25.94 4.39 -10.18
N HIS A 178 26.85 3.51 -10.61
CA HIS A 178 26.58 2.07 -10.75
C HIS A 178 27.53 1.17 -9.95
N GLY A 179 26.97 0.06 -9.46
CA GLY A 179 27.70 -0.97 -8.71
C GLY A 179 28.25 -0.47 -7.36
N ALA A 180 29.20 -1.24 -6.83
CA ALA A 180 29.99 -0.85 -5.66
C ALA A 180 31.19 0.02 -6.09
N PRO A 181 31.31 1.27 -5.59
CA PRO A 181 32.47 2.14 -5.85
C PRO A 181 33.80 1.51 -5.41
N VAL A 182 34.93 1.89 -6.01
CA VAL A 182 36.26 1.44 -5.54
C VAL A 182 36.99 2.58 -4.85
N VAL A 183 37.32 2.39 -3.56
CA VAL A 183 38.12 3.34 -2.77
C VAL A 183 39.59 2.95 -2.84
N ASP A 184 40.47 3.93 -3.03
CA ASP A 184 41.93 3.80 -2.94
C ASP A 184 42.51 5.08 -2.33
N GLY A 185 42.97 4.99 -1.07
CA GLY A 185 43.38 6.16 -0.28
C GLY A 185 42.26 7.20 -0.17
N ASP A 186 42.55 8.43 -0.58
CA ASP A 186 41.59 9.55 -0.62
C ASP A 186 40.78 9.63 -1.93
N ARG A 187 40.96 8.69 -2.88
CA ARG A 187 40.24 8.67 -4.16
C ARG A 187 39.14 7.61 -4.18
N LEU A 188 38.07 7.93 -4.89
CA LEU A 188 36.91 7.09 -5.09
C LEU A 188 36.62 6.98 -6.60
N TYR A 189 36.66 5.76 -7.14
CA TYR A 189 36.39 5.51 -8.55
C TYR A 189 35.01 4.88 -8.72
N CYS A 190 34.20 5.49 -9.59
CA CYS A 190 32.83 5.07 -9.85
C CYS A 190 32.61 4.87 -11.36
N ALA A 191 31.88 3.82 -11.73
CA ALA A 191 31.25 3.75 -13.03
C ALA A 191 29.97 4.59 -12.99
N ALA A 192 29.75 5.42 -14.00
CA ALA A 192 28.59 6.28 -14.11
C ALA A 192 27.95 6.17 -15.50
N THR A 193 26.63 6.38 -15.56
CA THR A 193 25.94 6.64 -16.82
C THR A 193 25.29 8.01 -16.83
N HIS A 194 25.21 8.60 -18.03
CA HIS A 194 24.64 9.92 -18.26
C HIS A 194 23.77 9.90 -19.52
N TRP A 195 22.79 10.80 -19.56
CA TRP A 195 21.83 10.95 -20.66
C TRP A 195 21.85 12.41 -21.08
N ALA A 196 22.43 12.73 -22.24
CA ALA A 196 22.55 14.11 -22.70
C ALA A 196 21.17 14.78 -22.77
N THR A 197 20.26 14.23 -23.59
CA THR A 197 18.82 14.55 -23.61
C THR A 197 17.95 13.32 -23.31
N GLN A 198 16.62 13.48 -23.44
CA GLN A 198 15.63 12.41 -23.20
C GLN A 198 15.60 11.33 -24.30
N VAL A 199 16.28 11.51 -25.43
CA VAL A 199 16.22 10.59 -26.59
C VAL A 199 17.57 10.00 -26.97
N ASP A 200 18.66 10.48 -26.36
CA ASP A 200 20.02 10.08 -26.74
C ASP A 200 20.39 8.68 -26.24
N PRO A 201 21.34 8.00 -26.90
CA PRO A 201 21.98 6.81 -26.37
C PRO A 201 22.65 7.07 -25.01
N THR A 202 22.64 6.07 -24.14
CA THR A 202 23.20 6.22 -22.79
C THR A 202 24.73 6.27 -22.84
N GLU A 203 25.31 7.35 -22.32
CA GLU A 203 26.75 7.49 -22.19
C GLU A 203 27.27 6.71 -20.97
N HIS A 204 28.43 6.08 -21.12
CA HIS A 204 29.16 5.38 -20.05
C HIS A 204 30.45 6.13 -19.75
N TRP A 205 30.64 6.45 -18.46
CA TRP A 205 31.73 7.26 -17.95
C TRP A 205 32.43 6.54 -16.78
N VAL A 206 33.73 6.77 -16.64
CA VAL A 206 34.48 6.49 -15.40
C VAL A 206 34.76 7.82 -14.72
N VAL A 207 34.48 7.91 -13.42
CA VAL A 207 34.58 9.16 -12.65
C VAL A 207 35.47 8.92 -11.43
N CYS A 208 36.41 9.84 -11.18
CA CYS A 208 37.19 9.90 -9.96
C CYS A 208 36.70 11.05 -9.08
N LEU A 209 36.32 10.74 -7.84
CA LEU A 209 35.87 11.69 -6.82
C LEU A 209 36.85 11.70 -5.64
N GLU A 210 36.91 12.81 -4.90
CA GLU A 210 37.55 12.84 -3.58
C GLU A 210 36.67 12.10 -2.56
N ALA A 211 37.18 11.02 -1.97
CA ALA A 211 36.45 10.18 -1.02
C ALA A 211 36.03 10.92 0.28
N LYS A 212 36.62 12.09 0.54
CA LYS A 212 36.29 12.99 1.67
C LYS A 212 35.14 13.96 1.40
N THR A 213 34.89 14.37 0.16
CA THR A 213 33.94 15.46 -0.15
C THR A 213 32.95 15.14 -1.27
N GLY A 214 33.18 14.09 -2.06
CA GLY A 214 32.37 13.77 -3.24
C GLY A 214 32.65 14.64 -4.46
N LYS A 215 33.60 15.59 -4.38
CA LYS A 215 33.97 16.46 -5.51
C LYS A 215 34.64 15.68 -6.63
N GLU A 216 34.31 16.02 -7.88
CA GLU A 216 34.96 15.47 -9.07
C GLU A 216 36.43 15.92 -9.15
N ILE A 217 37.33 14.95 -9.38
CA ILE A 217 38.76 15.17 -9.67
C ILE A 217 38.98 15.08 -11.18
N TRP A 218 38.41 14.05 -11.81
CA TRP A 218 38.37 13.87 -13.26
C TRP A 218 37.21 12.95 -13.68
N ARG A 219 36.82 12.99 -14.96
CA ARG A 219 35.92 12.02 -15.59
C ARG A 219 36.32 11.72 -17.03
N THR A 220 36.11 10.48 -17.46
CA THR A 220 36.49 9.99 -18.79
C THR A 220 35.31 9.29 -19.45
N PHE A 221 34.96 9.72 -20.66
CA PHE A 221 33.97 9.06 -21.52
C PHE A 221 34.54 7.76 -22.08
N VAL A 222 33.76 6.68 -22.08
CA VAL A 222 34.21 5.34 -22.51
C VAL A 222 33.44 4.82 -23.72
N ALA A 223 32.11 4.97 -23.71
CA ALA A 223 31.23 4.58 -24.82
C ALA A 223 29.89 5.30 -24.72
N SER A 224 29.10 5.27 -25.78
CA SER A 224 27.67 5.58 -25.73
C SER A 224 26.88 4.58 -26.56
N GLY A 225 25.66 4.25 -26.15
CA GLY A 225 24.83 3.24 -26.80
C GLY A 225 23.57 2.89 -26.01
N ILE A 226 22.68 2.13 -26.66
CA ILE A 226 21.44 1.62 -26.04
C ILE A 226 21.55 0.08 -25.94
N PRO A 227 21.11 -0.55 -24.83
CA PRO A 227 21.14 -2.00 -24.68
C PRO A 227 20.19 -2.73 -25.64
N GLU A 228 18.89 -2.46 -25.53
CA GLU A 228 17.74 -3.03 -26.24
C GLU A 228 16.64 -1.95 -26.28
N ILE A 229 15.77 -1.92 -27.31
CA ILE A 229 14.75 -0.87 -27.51
C ILE A 229 13.35 -1.45 -27.75
N ASN A 230 12.31 -0.65 -27.47
CA ASN A 230 10.92 -0.93 -27.87
C ASN A 230 10.58 -0.31 -29.25
N LEU A 231 9.35 -0.53 -29.72
CA LEU A 231 8.81 0.02 -30.98
C LEU A 231 8.82 1.57 -31.06
N PHE A 232 9.04 2.26 -29.93
CA PHE A 232 9.14 3.72 -29.84
C PHE A 232 10.60 4.21 -29.70
N GLY A 233 11.59 3.33 -29.86
CA GLY A 233 13.02 3.63 -29.68
C GLY A 233 13.46 3.82 -28.22
N ASN A 234 12.56 3.68 -27.24
CA ASN A 234 12.90 3.79 -25.81
C ASN A 234 13.55 2.49 -25.32
N SER A 235 14.52 2.59 -24.39
CA SER A 235 15.21 1.42 -23.85
C SER A 235 14.27 0.49 -23.07
N THR A 236 14.38 -0.82 -23.30
CA THR A 236 13.59 -1.89 -22.64
C THR A 236 14.33 -2.60 -21.50
N ARG A 237 15.58 -2.18 -21.28
CA ARG A 237 16.50 -2.64 -20.24
C ARG A 237 17.30 -1.46 -19.68
N GLU A 238 17.92 -1.66 -18.53
CA GLU A 238 18.84 -0.68 -17.98
C GLU A 238 20.24 -0.77 -18.64
N SER A 239 20.93 0.36 -18.79
CA SER A 239 22.31 0.43 -19.28
C SER A 239 23.28 0.37 -18.09
N ILE A 240 23.81 -0.82 -17.80
CA ILE A 240 24.58 -1.12 -16.57
C ILE A 240 26.03 -1.52 -16.92
N PRO A 241 27.05 -0.77 -16.48
CA PRO A 241 28.45 -1.18 -16.59
C PRO A 241 28.82 -2.28 -15.58
N HIS A 242 29.93 -2.98 -15.78
CA HIS A 242 30.54 -3.80 -14.74
C HIS A 242 31.11 -2.96 -13.59
N ALA A 243 31.19 -3.56 -12.40
CA ALA A 243 31.95 -3.00 -11.31
C ALA A 243 33.42 -2.81 -11.73
N LEU A 244 33.95 -1.59 -11.54
CA LEU A 244 35.32 -1.23 -11.91
C LEU A 244 36.33 -2.15 -11.23
N THR A 245 37.51 -2.29 -11.84
CA THR A 245 38.67 -2.94 -11.18
C THR A 245 39.85 -2.00 -11.22
N VAL A 246 40.49 -1.79 -10.08
CA VAL A 246 41.61 -0.87 -9.91
C VAL A 246 42.83 -1.69 -9.51
N SER A 247 43.80 -1.81 -10.40
CA SER A 247 44.97 -2.69 -10.23
C SER A 247 46.24 -1.97 -10.67
N GLY A 248 47.13 -1.69 -9.72
CA GLY A 248 48.38 -0.97 -9.97
C GLY A 248 48.17 0.46 -10.47
N ASP A 249 48.62 0.73 -11.69
CA ASP A 249 48.46 1.97 -12.43
C ASP A 249 47.10 2.09 -13.15
N ARG A 250 46.30 1.02 -13.21
CA ARG A 250 45.17 0.89 -14.15
C ARG A 250 43.80 0.81 -13.50
N ILE A 251 42.81 1.36 -14.20
CA ILE A 251 41.37 1.20 -13.94
C ILE A 251 40.74 0.52 -15.16
N LEU A 252 40.05 -0.60 -14.96
CA LEU A 252 39.37 -1.33 -16.03
C LEU A 252 37.86 -1.30 -15.87
N THR A 253 37.17 -1.20 -17.01
CA THR A 253 35.71 -1.15 -17.12
C THR A 253 35.20 -1.95 -18.33
N CYS A 254 33.98 -2.44 -18.23
CA CYS A 254 33.23 -3.10 -19.30
C CYS A 254 31.83 -2.50 -19.34
N THR A 255 31.42 -1.96 -20.47
CA THR A 255 30.21 -1.12 -20.56
C THR A 255 28.91 -1.92 -20.74
N ASN A 256 28.99 -3.20 -21.11
CA ASN A 256 27.85 -3.97 -21.64
C ASN A 256 27.14 -3.28 -22.84
N LEU A 257 27.90 -2.46 -23.57
CA LEU A 257 27.56 -1.84 -24.85
C LEU A 257 28.59 -2.22 -25.94
N GLY A 258 29.33 -3.31 -25.75
CA GLY A 258 30.34 -3.79 -26.70
C GLY A 258 31.76 -3.25 -26.50
N VAL A 259 32.09 -2.54 -25.41
CA VAL A 259 33.43 -1.98 -25.14
C VAL A 259 33.99 -2.42 -23.78
N VAL A 260 35.25 -2.86 -23.79
CA VAL A 260 36.12 -2.97 -22.60
C VAL A 260 37.22 -1.92 -22.73
N ALA A 261 37.53 -1.23 -21.65
CA ALA A 261 38.53 -0.16 -21.64
C ALA A 261 39.43 -0.20 -20.39
N CYS A 262 40.64 0.34 -20.55
CA CYS A 262 41.64 0.51 -19.52
C CYS A 262 42.10 1.97 -19.49
N LEU A 263 42.08 2.58 -18.31
CA LEU A 263 42.39 3.97 -18.05
C LEU A 263 43.52 4.08 -17.02
N ASP A 264 44.28 5.17 -17.03
CA ASP A 264 45.23 5.50 -15.97
C ASP A 264 44.50 5.86 -14.66
N ARG A 265 45.00 5.39 -13.52
CA ARG A 265 44.41 5.61 -12.19
C ARG A 265 44.56 7.05 -11.69
N THR A 266 45.54 7.79 -12.19
CA THR A 266 45.97 9.11 -11.71
C THR A 266 45.14 10.24 -12.33
N ASP A 267 45.00 10.25 -13.65
CA ASP A 267 44.32 11.31 -14.41
C ASP A 267 43.11 10.85 -15.23
N GLY A 268 42.88 9.53 -15.34
CA GLY A 268 41.78 8.96 -16.10
C GLY A 268 42.03 8.82 -17.60
N GLY A 269 43.26 9.10 -18.07
CA GLY A 269 43.64 8.99 -19.48
C GLY A 269 43.36 7.59 -20.05
N LEU A 270 42.73 7.52 -21.22
CA LEU A 270 42.37 6.26 -21.86
C LEU A 270 43.63 5.58 -22.44
N LEU A 271 44.13 4.55 -21.76
CA LEU A 271 45.31 3.78 -22.19
C LEU A 271 44.99 2.87 -23.38
N TRP A 272 43.84 2.17 -23.32
CA TRP A 272 43.31 1.42 -24.46
C TRP A 272 41.81 1.18 -24.36
N ALA A 273 41.17 1.01 -25.51
CA ALA A 273 39.79 0.53 -25.65
C ALA A 273 39.71 -0.60 -26.69
N ARG A 274 38.80 -1.54 -26.46
CA ARG A 274 38.62 -2.75 -27.27
C ARG A 274 37.15 -3.09 -27.45
N ARG A 275 36.73 -3.24 -28.70
CA ARG A 275 35.36 -3.65 -29.06
C ARG A 275 35.23 -5.17 -29.04
N TYR A 276 34.18 -5.71 -28.43
CA TYR A 276 33.84 -7.13 -28.47
C TYR A 276 32.48 -7.37 -29.16
N PRO A 277 32.18 -8.59 -29.64
CA PRO A 277 30.90 -8.89 -30.27
C PRO A 277 29.78 -8.99 -29.23
N ARG A 278 28.70 -8.23 -29.45
CA ARG A 278 27.46 -8.26 -28.68
C ARG A 278 26.48 -9.28 -29.29
N PHE A 279 25.48 -9.71 -28.53
CA PHE A 279 24.27 -10.32 -29.11
C PHE A 279 23.57 -9.33 -30.04
N ARG A 280 22.99 -9.83 -31.14
CA ARG A 280 22.17 -9.03 -32.04
C ARG A 280 20.86 -8.70 -31.32
N VAL A 281 20.58 -7.41 -31.10
CA VAL A 281 19.25 -6.95 -30.67
C VAL A 281 18.23 -7.40 -31.73
N GLN A 282 17.25 -8.19 -31.32
CA GLN A 282 16.22 -8.69 -32.22
C GLN A 282 15.25 -7.55 -32.60
N PRO A 283 14.79 -7.46 -33.86
CA PRO A 283 13.72 -6.55 -34.22
C PRO A 283 12.42 -7.02 -33.55
N ILE A 284 11.62 -6.07 -33.08
CA ILE A 284 10.30 -6.37 -32.51
C ILE A 284 9.31 -6.56 -33.66
N MET A 285 8.61 -7.70 -33.64
CA MET A 285 7.66 -8.10 -34.68
C MET A 285 6.20 -7.98 -34.24
N ASP A 286 5.93 -7.82 -32.94
CA ASP A 286 4.61 -7.64 -32.34
C ASP A 286 4.70 -6.73 -31.10
N ALA A 287 3.64 -5.99 -30.78
CA ALA A 287 3.53 -5.19 -29.57
C ALA A 287 3.27 -6.02 -28.30
N TYR A 288 2.84 -7.29 -28.43
CA TYR A 288 2.63 -8.20 -27.30
C TYR A 288 3.90 -8.89 -26.77
N ASP A 289 4.95 -9.05 -27.59
CA ASP A 289 6.19 -9.75 -27.20
C ASP A 289 7.41 -8.86 -27.49
N ILE A 290 8.14 -8.49 -26.44
CA ILE A 290 9.35 -7.67 -26.51
C ILE A 290 10.56 -8.62 -26.30
N PRO A 291 11.15 -9.19 -27.36
CA PRO A 291 12.27 -10.12 -27.24
C PRO A 291 13.48 -9.47 -26.59
N ARG A 292 13.73 -9.83 -25.33
CA ARG A 292 14.96 -9.51 -24.59
C ARG A 292 16.06 -10.50 -24.95
N ASN A 293 17.32 -10.05 -25.03
CA ASN A 293 18.44 -10.97 -25.20
C ASN A 293 18.66 -11.80 -23.92
N PRO A 294 19.09 -13.07 -24.06
CA PRO A 294 19.31 -13.97 -22.93
C PRO A 294 20.52 -13.54 -22.10
N VAL A 295 20.37 -13.52 -20.77
CA VAL A 295 21.45 -13.20 -19.83
C VAL A 295 22.36 -14.41 -19.66
N THR A 296 23.37 -14.53 -20.53
CA THR A 296 24.36 -15.61 -20.49
C THR A 296 25.31 -15.44 -19.30
N TRP A 297 26.10 -14.36 -19.27
CA TRP A 297 26.99 -14.05 -18.15
C TRP A 297 26.30 -13.15 -17.12
N LEU A 298 26.55 -13.43 -15.83
CA LEU A 298 26.10 -12.60 -14.71
C LEU A 298 27.21 -11.61 -14.31
N GLN A 299 26.84 -10.36 -13.99
CA GLN A 299 27.75 -9.24 -13.73
C GLN A 299 28.93 -9.63 -12.83
N SER A 300 30.11 -9.80 -13.43
CA SER A 300 31.32 -10.29 -12.75
C SER A 300 32.39 -9.21 -12.75
N PRO A 301 33.27 -9.14 -11.72
CA PRO A 301 34.40 -8.23 -11.76
C PRO A 301 35.30 -8.55 -12.97
N ILE A 302 36.02 -7.55 -13.44
CA ILE A 302 37.16 -7.77 -14.35
C ILE A 302 38.31 -8.28 -13.48
N TYR A 303 38.92 -9.40 -13.82
CA TYR A 303 40.06 -9.92 -13.05
C TYR A 303 41.36 -9.57 -13.76
N VAL A 304 42.31 -8.99 -13.04
CA VAL A 304 43.69 -8.77 -13.50
C VAL A 304 44.58 -9.77 -12.79
N ALA A 305 45.27 -10.63 -13.54
CA ALA A 305 46.14 -11.66 -12.98
C ALA A 305 47.47 -11.72 -13.73
N LYS A 306 48.55 -11.98 -12.99
CA LYS A 306 49.87 -12.24 -13.58
C LYS A 306 49.95 -13.69 -14.07
N ASP A 307 50.34 -13.90 -15.31
CA ASP A 307 50.61 -15.23 -15.84
C ASP A 307 51.94 -15.76 -15.28
N PRO A 308 52.00 -16.94 -14.63
CA PRO A 308 53.24 -17.46 -14.06
C PRO A 308 54.33 -17.78 -15.09
N SER A 309 53.99 -17.93 -16.38
CA SER A 309 54.88 -18.46 -17.41
C SER A 309 55.55 -17.42 -18.31
N ASP A 310 54.96 -16.23 -18.43
CA ASP A 310 55.55 -15.07 -19.14
C ASP A 310 55.68 -13.82 -18.26
N GLY A 311 55.09 -13.84 -17.06
CA GLY A 311 55.16 -12.75 -16.10
C GLY A 311 54.33 -11.51 -16.45
N LYS A 312 53.61 -11.49 -17.58
CA LYS A 312 52.74 -10.38 -17.97
C LYS A 312 51.40 -10.42 -17.22
N GLN A 313 50.77 -9.26 -17.10
CA GLN A 313 49.39 -9.16 -16.59
C GLN A 313 48.38 -9.38 -17.72
N LYS A 314 47.32 -10.14 -17.39
CA LYS A 314 46.24 -10.52 -18.30
C LYS A 314 44.89 -10.19 -17.66
N VAL A 315 43.95 -9.76 -18.49
CA VAL A 315 42.64 -9.22 -18.12
C VAL A 315 41.56 -10.20 -18.53
N VAL A 316 40.87 -10.78 -17.56
CA VAL A 316 39.78 -11.73 -17.79
C VAL A 316 38.44 -11.03 -17.59
N VAL A 317 37.57 -11.07 -18.60
CA VAL A 317 36.27 -10.40 -18.59
C VAL A 317 35.19 -11.22 -19.30
N ALA A 318 33.99 -11.23 -18.74
CA ALA A 318 32.82 -11.94 -19.23
C ALA A 318 31.64 -10.96 -19.39
N PRO A 319 31.50 -10.26 -20.53
CA PRO A 319 30.45 -9.27 -20.74
C PRO A 319 29.05 -9.89 -20.74
N MET A 320 28.08 -9.22 -20.13
CA MET A 320 26.70 -9.73 -20.02
C MET A 320 25.91 -9.68 -21.32
N ASP A 321 26.33 -8.82 -22.26
CA ASP A 321 25.68 -8.58 -23.55
C ASP A 321 26.35 -9.32 -24.72
N GLY A 322 27.26 -10.28 -24.47
CA GLY A 322 27.97 -11.03 -25.51
C GLY A 322 28.20 -12.52 -25.18
N PRO A 323 28.42 -13.38 -26.20
CA PRO A 323 28.54 -14.82 -26.01
C PRO A 323 29.96 -15.31 -25.65
N PHE A 324 30.87 -14.46 -25.15
CA PHE A 324 32.28 -14.80 -24.98
C PHE A 324 32.82 -14.57 -23.56
N LEU A 325 33.65 -15.51 -23.08
CA LEU A 325 34.68 -15.19 -22.08
C LEU A 325 35.92 -14.70 -22.83
N LEU A 326 36.50 -13.57 -22.41
CA LEU A 326 37.62 -12.90 -23.08
C LEU A 326 38.84 -12.85 -22.15
N CYS A 327 40.03 -13.03 -22.75
CA CYS A 327 41.31 -12.76 -22.11
C CYS A 327 42.10 -11.76 -22.96
N LEU A 328 42.41 -10.60 -22.39
CA LEU A 328 43.17 -9.53 -23.02
C LEU A 328 44.53 -9.35 -22.35
N SER A 329 45.49 -8.80 -23.06
CA SER A 329 46.70 -8.22 -22.47
C SER A 329 46.33 -6.99 -21.62
N ALA A 330 46.90 -6.85 -20.42
CA ALA A 330 46.67 -5.65 -19.59
C ALA A 330 47.42 -4.41 -20.11
N GLU A 331 48.48 -4.63 -20.87
CA GLU A 331 49.42 -3.63 -21.37
C GLU A 331 48.76 -2.73 -22.43
N ASP A 332 48.14 -3.37 -23.44
CA ASP A 332 47.64 -2.79 -24.68
C ASP A 332 46.21 -3.26 -25.06
N GLY A 333 45.62 -4.20 -24.31
CA GLY A 333 44.30 -4.76 -24.59
C GLY A 333 44.26 -5.75 -25.76
N GLU A 334 45.38 -6.24 -26.29
CA GLU A 334 45.32 -7.25 -27.36
C GLU A 334 44.60 -8.53 -26.93
N MET A 335 43.84 -9.13 -27.86
CA MET A 335 43.01 -10.31 -27.60
C MET A 335 43.88 -11.58 -27.60
N ILE A 336 44.21 -12.09 -26.41
CA ILE A 336 45.03 -13.30 -26.25
C ILE A 336 44.22 -14.55 -26.63
N TRP A 337 43.01 -14.66 -26.09
CA TRP A 337 42.06 -15.71 -26.46
C TRP A 337 40.61 -15.32 -26.12
N ARG A 338 39.66 -16.02 -26.74
CA ARG A 338 38.23 -15.97 -26.41
C ARG A 338 37.63 -17.37 -26.41
N ILE A 339 36.78 -17.67 -25.44
CA ILE A 339 35.97 -18.90 -25.42
C ILE A 339 34.53 -18.53 -25.83
N PRO A 340 34.00 -19.06 -26.94
CA PRO A 340 32.58 -18.91 -27.27
C PRO A 340 31.72 -19.78 -26.35
N ARG A 341 30.55 -19.27 -26.00
CA ARG A 341 29.45 -20.02 -25.39
C ARG A 341 28.38 -20.30 -26.47
N PRO A 342 27.73 -21.48 -26.49
CA PRO A 342 26.60 -21.73 -27.38
C PRO A 342 25.47 -20.72 -27.18
N GLU A 343 24.89 -20.22 -28.28
CA GLU A 343 23.72 -19.31 -28.25
C GLU A 343 22.46 -20.01 -27.73
N LEU A 344 22.39 -21.34 -27.89
CA LEU A 344 21.39 -22.23 -27.30
C LEU A 344 22.12 -23.27 -26.45
N VAL A 345 21.90 -23.23 -25.13
CA VAL A 345 22.38 -24.26 -24.19
C VAL A 345 21.48 -25.49 -24.34
N ARG A 346 22.02 -26.56 -24.94
CA ARG A 346 21.36 -27.87 -24.98
C ARG A 346 21.35 -28.50 -23.59
N GLU A 347 20.52 -29.51 -23.39
CA GLU A 347 20.35 -30.23 -22.11
C GLU A 347 21.66 -30.77 -21.51
N ASN A 348 22.66 -31.06 -22.36
CA ASN A 348 23.99 -31.52 -21.94
C ASN A 348 25.08 -30.44 -21.99
N ASP A 349 24.81 -29.21 -22.46
CA ASP A 349 25.83 -28.16 -22.56
C ASP A 349 26.14 -27.55 -21.17
N PRO A 350 27.42 -27.26 -20.85
CA PRO A 350 27.79 -26.76 -19.52
C PRO A 350 27.47 -25.28 -19.33
N ASP A 351 26.49 -24.98 -18.47
CA ASP A 351 26.03 -23.62 -18.19
C ASP A 351 26.93 -22.87 -17.19
N TYR A 352 28.10 -22.39 -17.65
CA TYR A 352 28.93 -21.46 -16.88
C TYR A 352 28.36 -20.03 -16.96
N ARG A 353 28.13 -19.41 -15.80
CA ARG A 353 27.47 -18.09 -15.65
C ARG A 353 28.35 -17.00 -15.07
N TYR A 354 29.42 -17.33 -14.37
CA TYR A 354 30.31 -16.32 -13.77
C TYR A 354 31.72 -16.83 -13.48
N ILE A 355 32.64 -15.89 -13.30
CA ILE A 355 34.01 -16.13 -12.82
C ILE A 355 34.00 -16.10 -11.28
N VAL A 356 34.47 -17.18 -10.65
CA VAL A 356 34.60 -17.34 -9.19
C VAL A 356 35.84 -16.61 -8.66
N GLY A 357 36.91 -16.61 -9.45
CA GLY A 357 38.17 -15.93 -9.17
C GLY A 357 39.29 -16.43 -10.06
N VAL A 358 40.45 -15.76 -9.98
CA VAL A 358 41.68 -16.15 -10.67
C VAL A 358 42.81 -16.27 -9.66
N ARG A 359 43.59 -17.34 -9.72
CA ARG A 359 44.68 -17.63 -8.78
C ARG A 359 45.77 -18.47 -9.45
N ASP A 360 47.03 -18.17 -9.19
CA ASP A 360 48.20 -19.00 -9.59
C ASP A 360 48.22 -19.41 -11.08
N GLY A 361 47.72 -18.55 -11.97
CA GLY A 361 47.58 -18.83 -13.42
C GLY A 361 46.33 -19.60 -13.83
N VAL A 362 45.39 -19.85 -12.92
CA VAL A 362 44.15 -20.61 -13.14
C VAL A 362 42.92 -19.72 -12.96
N ILE A 363 41.97 -19.79 -13.89
CA ILE A 363 40.66 -19.15 -13.81
C ILE A 363 39.64 -20.21 -13.39
N TYR A 364 38.84 -19.92 -12.36
CA TYR A 364 37.76 -20.78 -11.89
C TYR A 364 36.40 -20.23 -12.32
N LEU A 365 35.61 -21.05 -13.02
CA LEU A 365 34.29 -20.73 -13.56
C LEU A 365 33.21 -21.54 -12.86
N SER A 366 32.04 -20.94 -12.65
CA SER A 366 30.87 -21.62 -12.09
C SER A 366 29.55 -21.08 -12.66
N GLY A 367 28.45 -21.69 -12.23
CA GLY A 367 27.16 -21.79 -12.91
C GLY A 367 26.57 -23.14 -12.50
N GLU A 368 25.85 -23.85 -13.37
CA GLU A 368 25.29 -25.17 -13.01
C GLU A 368 26.37 -26.26 -12.83
N SER A 369 27.56 -26.03 -13.39
CA SER A 369 28.75 -26.89 -13.26
C SER A 369 30.00 -26.06 -12.95
N VAL A 370 31.12 -26.72 -12.63
CA VAL A 370 32.40 -26.06 -12.27
C VAL A 370 33.52 -26.44 -13.24
N MET A 371 34.40 -25.48 -13.56
CA MET A 371 35.57 -25.72 -14.42
C MET A 371 36.76 -24.84 -14.04
N ALA A 372 37.96 -25.40 -14.18
CA ALA A 372 39.24 -24.68 -14.11
C ALA A 372 39.91 -24.63 -15.50
N ILE A 373 40.32 -23.45 -15.94
CA ILE A 373 41.07 -23.23 -17.19
C ILE A 373 42.37 -22.45 -16.94
N GLU A 374 43.37 -22.70 -17.78
CA GLU A 374 44.63 -21.98 -17.76
C GLU A 374 44.48 -20.54 -18.31
N LEU A 375 44.96 -19.55 -17.54
CA LEU A 375 44.96 -18.13 -17.90
C LEU A 375 45.69 -17.86 -19.24
N LYS A 376 46.74 -18.64 -19.53
CA LYS A 376 47.57 -18.49 -20.73
C LYS A 376 46.85 -18.85 -22.02
N SER A 377 46.14 -19.98 -22.04
CA SER A 377 45.71 -20.64 -23.28
C SER A 377 44.23 -21.04 -23.33
N ALA A 378 43.46 -20.77 -22.27
CA ALA A 378 42.11 -21.31 -22.07
C ALA A 378 42.02 -22.85 -22.02
N LYS A 379 43.14 -23.58 -21.99
CA LYS A 379 43.17 -25.04 -21.83
C LYS A 379 42.51 -25.46 -20.52
N ARG A 380 41.61 -26.44 -20.58
CA ARG A 380 40.99 -27.07 -19.39
C ARG A 380 42.07 -27.80 -18.57
N LEU A 381 42.10 -27.54 -17.26
CA LEU A 381 43.08 -28.13 -16.35
C LEU A 381 42.54 -29.33 -15.57
N TRP A 382 41.23 -29.36 -15.32
CA TRP A 382 40.53 -30.51 -14.75
C TRP A 382 40.10 -31.45 -15.88
N SER A 383 40.28 -32.76 -15.70
CA SER A 383 39.92 -33.80 -16.69
C SER A 383 38.41 -33.83 -16.96
N ASP A 384 37.63 -33.79 -15.89
CA ASP A 384 36.19 -34.04 -15.91
C ASP A 384 35.40 -32.81 -15.47
N ARG A 385 34.22 -32.63 -16.07
CA ARG A 385 33.20 -31.66 -15.63
C ARG A 385 32.63 -32.16 -14.30
N LEU A 386 32.82 -31.40 -13.22
CA LEU A 386 32.10 -31.67 -11.98
C LEU A 386 30.68 -31.13 -12.10
N GLU A 387 29.72 -32.03 -12.30
CA GLU A 387 28.32 -31.73 -12.07
C GLU A 387 28.05 -31.54 -10.58
N LEU A 388 27.21 -30.56 -10.27
CA LEU A 388 26.83 -30.23 -8.90
C LEU A 388 25.49 -30.87 -8.57
N ALA A 389 25.41 -31.52 -7.41
CA ALA A 389 24.17 -32.18 -6.93
C ALA A 389 22.99 -31.21 -6.71
N SER A 390 23.27 -29.91 -6.68
CA SER A 390 22.33 -28.82 -6.96
C SER A 390 23.14 -27.62 -7.46
N PRO A 391 22.59 -26.74 -8.32
CA PRO A 391 23.31 -25.54 -8.76
C PRO A 391 23.66 -24.63 -7.56
N PRO A 392 24.75 -23.84 -7.65
CA PRO A 392 25.11 -22.85 -6.64
C PRO A 392 23.96 -21.87 -6.43
N SER A 393 23.61 -21.68 -5.17
CA SER A 393 22.61 -20.72 -4.72
C SER A 393 23.06 -19.26 -4.94
N GLY A 394 24.37 -19.00 -4.98
CA GLY A 394 24.97 -17.70 -5.30
C GLY A 394 26.46 -17.82 -5.65
N ARG A 395 27.20 -16.71 -5.66
CA ARG A 395 28.65 -16.73 -5.98
C ARG A 395 29.48 -17.38 -4.88
N GLY A 396 30.37 -18.27 -5.30
CA GLY A 396 31.48 -18.75 -4.48
C GLY A 396 32.70 -17.82 -4.47
N LEU A 397 33.78 -18.27 -3.83
CA LEU A 397 35.05 -17.56 -3.72
C LEU A 397 36.27 -18.50 -3.83
N VAL A 398 37.45 -17.92 -4.04
CA VAL A 398 38.74 -18.63 -3.97
C VAL A 398 39.41 -18.34 -2.62
N ALA A 399 39.72 -19.38 -1.87
CA ALA A 399 40.40 -19.30 -0.58
C ALA A 399 41.88 -19.75 -0.67
N SER A 400 42.60 -19.71 0.45
CA SER A 400 44.02 -20.04 0.49
C SER A 400 44.31 -21.53 0.23
N ASP A 401 43.30 -22.40 0.35
CA ASP A 401 43.43 -23.86 0.32
C ASP A 401 42.46 -24.59 -0.64
N GLY A 402 41.46 -23.90 -1.19
CA GLY A 402 40.49 -24.46 -2.14
C GLY A 402 39.54 -23.43 -2.75
N VAL A 403 38.66 -23.89 -3.64
CA VAL A 403 37.55 -23.11 -4.20
C VAL A 403 36.28 -23.46 -3.44
N TYR A 404 35.53 -22.46 -2.96
CA TYR A 404 34.33 -22.66 -2.14
C TYR A 404 33.07 -22.19 -2.88
N LEU A 405 32.04 -23.04 -2.93
CA LEU A 405 30.78 -22.83 -3.66
C LEU A 405 29.58 -23.04 -2.72
N PRO A 406 28.64 -22.08 -2.64
CA PRO A 406 27.44 -22.19 -1.81
C PRO A 406 26.31 -22.90 -2.57
N LEU A 407 26.13 -24.21 -2.40
CA LEU A 407 25.02 -24.95 -3.01
C LEU A 407 23.71 -24.70 -2.24
N ARG A 408 22.54 -25.06 -2.79
CA ARG A 408 21.25 -24.95 -2.07
C ARG A 408 21.18 -25.82 -0.81
N THR A 409 21.99 -26.89 -0.74
CA THR A 409 22.02 -27.88 0.35
C THR A 409 23.20 -27.74 1.32
N GLY A 410 24.29 -27.10 0.92
CA GLY A 410 25.48 -26.94 1.78
C GLY A 410 26.64 -26.20 1.11
N LEU A 411 27.68 -25.93 1.89
CA LEU A 411 28.94 -25.38 1.44
C LEU A 411 29.81 -26.49 0.85
N LEU A 412 30.19 -26.37 -0.42
CA LEU A 412 31.10 -27.28 -1.12
C LEU A 412 32.48 -26.63 -1.27
N ARG A 413 33.54 -27.32 -0.84
CA ARG A 413 34.95 -26.97 -1.10
C ARG A 413 35.53 -27.95 -2.11
N LEU A 414 36.27 -27.44 -3.09
CA LEU A 414 37.02 -28.19 -4.10
C LEU A 414 38.51 -27.88 -3.99
N GLY A 415 39.38 -28.84 -4.33
CA GLY A 415 40.82 -28.60 -4.45
C GLY A 415 41.18 -27.85 -5.74
N PHE A 416 42.46 -27.50 -5.88
CA PHE A 416 42.97 -26.80 -7.06
C PHE A 416 43.39 -27.73 -8.21
N LYS A 417 43.95 -28.91 -7.89
CA LYS A 417 44.55 -29.84 -8.87
C LYS A 417 43.52 -30.45 -9.81
N ASP A 418 42.44 -30.98 -9.25
CA ASP A 418 41.27 -31.52 -9.93
C ASP A 418 40.01 -31.26 -9.10
N ALA A 419 38.84 -31.49 -9.68
CA ALA A 419 37.55 -31.15 -9.08
C ALA A 419 37.12 -32.06 -7.91
N SER A 420 37.82 -33.17 -7.67
CA SER A 420 37.47 -34.18 -6.66
C SER A 420 38.49 -34.28 -5.51
N ALA A 421 39.75 -33.97 -5.78
CA ALA A 421 40.80 -33.89 -4.77
C ALA A 421 40.45 -32.87 -3.67
N GLY A 422 40.48 -33.31 -2.42
CA GLY A 422 40.15 -32.45 -1.28
C GLY A 422 38.70 -31.95 -1.26
N LYS A 423 37.79 -32.60 -1.99
CA LYS A 423 36.36 -32.30 -1.96
C LYS A 423 35.82 -32.47 -0.54
N GLN A 424 35.27 -31.40 0.01
CA GLN A 424 34.63 -31.40 1.34
C GLN A 424 33.26 -30.73 1.23
N PHE A 425 32.27 -31.23 1.97
CA PHE A 425 30.92 -30.71 1.97
C PHE A 425 30.40 -30.58 3.40
N TRP A 426 29.86 -29.41 3.73
CA TRP A 426 29.17 -29.15 4.99
C TRP A 426 27.71 -28.78 4.68
N PRO A 427 26.71 -29.56 5.15
CA PRO A 427 25.31 -29.19 4.95
C PRO A 427 25.02 -27.84 5.64
N TRP A 428 24.08 -27.07 5.09
CA TRP A 428 23.58 -25.89 5.79
C TRP A 428 22.70 -26.30 6.98
N PRO A 429 22.72 -25.56 8.10
CA PRO A 429 21.93 -25.90 9.28
C PRO A 429 20.40 -25.85 9.05
N VAL A 430 19.92 -25.12 8.04
CA VAL A 430 18.60 -25.27 7.41
C VAL A 430 18.77 -25.11 5.89
N SER A 431 17.93 -25.78 5.09
CA SER A 431 17.96 -25.75 3.63
C SER A 431 17.51 -24.40 3.03
N GLY A 432 17.97 -24.09 1.82
CA GLY A 432 17.53 -22.90 1.06
C GLY A 432 18.09 -21.56 1.53
N MET A 433 18.92 -21.52 2.57
CA MET A 433 19.40 -20.30 3.22
C MET A 433 20.52 -19.52 2.48
N ALA A 434 21.08 -20.09 1.42
CA ALA A 434 22.38 -19.68 0.90
C ALA A 434 22.30 -18.77 -0.33
N GLY A 435 23.39 -18.04 -0.57
CA GLY A 435 23.59 -17.18 -1.71
C GLY A 435 25.05 -16.74 -1.80
N HIS A 436 25.33 -15.46 -2.09
CA HIS A 436 26.72 -14.98 -2.25
C HIS A 436 27.56 -15.22 -0.99
N LEU A 437 28.74 -15.81 -1.16
CA LEU A 437 29.61 -16.28 -0.08
C LEU A 437 30.73 -15.27 0.21
N LEU A 438 30.93 -14.93 1.50
CA LEU A 438 32.01 -14.08 1.98
C LEU A 438 32.68 -14.75 3.20
N PHE A 439 34.01 -14.74 3.26
CA PHE A 439 34.79 -15.21 4.43
C PHE A 439 35.44 -14.01 5.13
N VAL A 440 35.15 -13.81 6.41
CA VAL A 440 35.60 -12.64 7.20
C VAL A 440 36.04 -13.05 8.59
N ASP A 441 37.27 -12.72 8.96
CA ASP A 441 37.93 -13.05 10.24
C ASP A 441 37.81 -14.52 10.67
N GLN A 442 36.74 -14.90 11.39
CA GLN A 442 36.44 -16.28 11.85
C GLN A 442 35.00 -16.70 11.50
N ALA A 443 34.38 -16.02 10.53
CA ALA A 443 33.00 -16.20 10.12
C ALA A 443 32.87 -16.51 8.63
N VAL A 444 31.92 -17.39 8.31
CA VAL A 444 31.34 -17.54 6.97
C VAL A 444 30.06 -16.73 6.93
N VAL A 445 29.93 -15.85 5.95
CA VAL A 445 28.70 -15.10 5.69
C VAL A 445 28.13 -15.52 4.35
N THR A 446 26.81 -15.73 4.28
CA THR A 446 26.10 -15.99 3.03
C THR A 446 24.85 -15.13 2.93
N ALA A 447 24.64 -14.52 1.77
CA ALA A 447 23.53 -13.60 1.48
C ALA A 447 22.62 -14.17 0.39
N GLY A 448 21.45 -14.71 0.79
CA GLY A 448 20.40 -15.27 -0.08
C GLY A 448 19.20 -14.32 -0.27
N ASN A 449 18.25 -14.66 -1.14
CA ASN A 449 17.16 -13.79 -1.64
C ASN A 449 16.06 -13.39 -0.63
N SER A 450 16.28 -13.67 0.65
CA SER A 450 15.40 -13.28 1.76
C SER A 450 16.14 -13.15 3.09
N LEU A 451 17.45 -13.44 3.11
CA LEU A 451 18.14 -13.79 4.34
C LEU A 451 19.65 -13.56 4.24
N LEU A 452 20.18 -12.79 5.18
CA LEU A 452 21.62 -12.75 5.47
C LEU A 452 21.90 -13.70 6.64
N THR A 453 22.87 -14.60 6.48
CA THR A 453 23.25 -15.58 7.51
C THR A 453 24.74 -15.50 7.81
N VAL A 454 25.07 -15.51 9.10
CA VAL A 454 26.43 -15.51 9.64
C VAL A 454 26.64 -16.79 10.45
N CYS A 455 27.70 -17.53 10.13
CA CYS A 455 28.15 -18.71 10.85
C CYS A 455 29.57 -18.48 11.39
N TYR A 456 29.79 -18.61 12.70
CA TYR A 456 31.10 -18.38 13.33
C TYR A 456 31.35 -19.32 14.51
N ASP A 457 32.61 -19.36 14.96
CA ASP A 457 33.01 -20.06 16.19
C ASP A 457 33.01 -19.07 17.36
N PRO A 458 32.08 -19.18 18.32
CA PRO A 458 31.93 -18.19 19.37
C PRO A 458 33.05 -18.23 20.43
N GLN A 459 33.74 -19.37 20.60
CA GLN A 459 34.89 -19.43 21.51
C GLN A 459 36.10 -18.69 20.91
N LYS A 460 36.36 -18.87 19.60
CA LYS A 460 37.40 -18.11 18.89
C LYS A 460 37.04 -16.63 18.77
N ALA A 461 35.78 -16.30 18.49
CA ALA A 461 35.32 -14.91 18.44
C ALA A 461 35.51 -14.20 19.79
N ARG A 462 35.15 -14.85 20.91
CA ARG A 462 35.42 -14.36 22.26
C ARG A 462 36.92 -14.12 22.49
N ALA A 463 37.76 -15.12 22.28
CA ALA A 463 39.20 -15.03 22.56
C ALA A 463 39.88 -13.92 21.74
N PHE A 464 39.46 -13.76 20.48
CA PHE A 464 39.89 -12.65 19.62
C PHE A 464 39.44 -11.28 20.14
N LEU A 465 38.18 -11.13 20.54
CA LEU A 465 37.65 -9.87 21.10
C LEU A 465 38.32 -9.51 22.45
N GLU A 466 38.56 -10.49 23.32
CA GLU A 466 39.30 -10.29 24.58
C GLU A 466 40.72 -9.77 24.31
N ALA A 467 41.42 -10.31 23.29
CA ALA A 467 42.75 -9.84 22.89
C ALA A 467 42.76 -8.45 22.24
N GLU A 468 41.76 -8.10 21.42
CA GLU A 468 41.67 -6.76 20.79
C GLU A 468 41.22 -5.68 21.79
N ILE A 469 40.42 -6.02 22.80
CA ILE A 469 40.09 -5.12 23.94
C ILE A 469 41.34 -4.86 24.79
N ALA A 470 42.19 -5.86 25.02
CA ALA A 470 43.44 -5.66 25.75
C ALA A 470 44.39 -4.67 25.04
N LYS A 471 44.39 -4.65 23.70
CA LYS A 471 45.11 -3.65 22.88
C LYS A 471 44.43 -2.28 22.88
N ASN A 472 43.10 -2.24 22.95
CA ASN A 472 42.30 -1.01 22.85
C ASN A 472 41.33 -0.83 24.05
N PRO A 473 41.84 -0.62 25.30
CA PRO A 473 40.98 -0.61 26.48
C PRO A 473 39.91 0.50 26.51
N GLY A 474 40.03 1.55 25.70
CA GLY A 474 39.01 2.60 25.55
C GLY A 474 37.84 2.23 24.62
N SER A 475 37.85 1.07 23.96
CA SER A 475 36.81 0.74 22.97
C SER A 475 35.50 0.24 23.62
N ALA A 476 34.45 1.05 23.52
CA ALA A 476 33.08 0.66 23.82
C ALA A 476 32.55 -0.37 22.80
N TYR A 477 32.80 -0.16 21.51
CA TYR A 477 32.33 -1.03 20.42
C TYR A 477 32.85 -2.47 20.54
N LEU A 478 34.14 -2.66 20.84
CA LEU A 478 34.70 -4.01 21.04
C LEU A 478 34.09 -4.70 22.27
N ARG A 479 33.80 -3.96 23.35
CA ARG A 479 33.07 -4.51 24.52
C ARG A 479 31.64 -4.89 24.19
N TYR A 480 30.90 -4.06 23.45
CA TYR A 480 29.55 -4.42 23.00
C TYR A 480 29.57 -5.73 22.21
N ARG A 481 30.48 -5.86 21.22
CA ARG A 481 30.70 -7.11 20.48
C ARG A 481 31.08 -8.29 21.37
N LEU A 482 31.94 -8.10 22.37
CA LEU A 482 32.26 -9.14 23.35
C LEU A 482 31.01 -9.55 24.15
N ALA A 483 30.20 -8.59 24.59
CA ALA A 483 29.00 -8.87 25.37
C ALA A 483 27.96 -9.70 24.59
N ILE A 484 27.74 -9.40 23.31
CA ILE A 484 26.90 -10.23 22.43
C ILE A 484 27.52 -11.64 22.26
N CYS A 485 28.84 -11.73 22.11
CA CYS A 485 29.54 -13.01 22.04
C CYS A 485 29.44 -13.83 23.35
N LEU A 486 29.38 -13.17 24.51
CA LEU A 486 29.12 -13.81 25.81
C LEU A 486 27.67 -14.32 25.93
N GLN A 487 26.67 -13.58 25.42
CA GLN A 487 25.29 -14.08 25.30
C GLN A 487 25.22 -15.34 24.42
N SER A 488 25.95 -15.37 23.29
CA SER A 488 25.95 -16.52 22.36
C SER A 488 26.45 -17.83 22.98
N ILE A 489 27.24 -17.76 24.06
CA ILE A 489 27.74 -18.93 24.82
C ILE A 489 27.02 -19.14 26.16
N GLY A 490 25.95 -18.40 26.44
CA GLY A 490 25.16 -18.49 27.67
C GLY A 490 25.74 -17.78 28.90
N ASP A 491 26.84 -17.03 28.76
CA ASP A 491 27.48 -16.26 29.84
C ASP A 491 26.74 -14.92 30.06
N ALA A 492 25.48 -15.03 30.49
CA ALA A 492 24.54 -13.91 30.56
C ALA A 492 24.93 -12.84 31.61
N GLU A 493 25.52 -13.24 32.74
CA GLU A 493 25.94 -12.30 33.79
C GLU A 493 27.11 -11.43 33.31
N ARG A 494 28.18 -12.07 32.80
CA ARG A 494 29.35 -11.35 32.29
C ARG A 494 29.01 -10.54 31.04
N ALA A 495 28.07 -11.00 30.22
CA ALA A 495 27.52 -10.21 29.13
C ALA A 495 26.85 -8.92 29.63
N GLU A 496 25.98 -8.98 30.65
CA GLU A 496 25.31 -7.78 31.18
C GLU A 496 26.30 -6.78 31.80
N GLN A 497 27.27 -7.29 32.57
CA GLN A 497 28.37 -6.47 33.12
C GLN A 497 29.16 -5.79 31.97
N THR A 498 29.44 -6.51 30.89
CA THR A 498 30.18 -5.98 29.73
C THR A 498 29.35 -4.98 28.92
N LEU A 499 28.04 -5.17 28.78
CA LEU A 499 27.12 -4.18 28.17
C LEU A 499 27.08 -2.88 28.96
N LYS A 500 26.98 -2.95 30.29
CA LYS A 500 26.96 -1.76 31.17
C LYS A 500 28.27 -0.96 31.07
N HIS A 501 29.41 -1.64 31.03
CA HIS A 501 30.72 -1.01 30.81
C HIS A 501 30.86 -0.44 29.39
N ALA A 502 30.31 -1.10 28.36
CA ALA A 502 30.27 -0.55 27.00
C ALA A 502 29.39 0.72 26.93
N LEU A 503 28.24 0.73 27.59
CA LEU A 503 27.33 1.88 27.69
C LEU A 503 28.00 3.08 28.36
N ASP A 504 28.58 2.88 29.55
CA ASP A 504 29.29 3.92 30.31
C ASP A 504 30.41 4.60 29.49
N LEU A 505 31.24 3.80 28.80
CA LEU A 505 32.31 4.31 27.94
C LEU A 505 31.77 5.06 26.70
N ALA A 506 30.63 4.61 26.16
CA ALA A 506 30.00 5.24 25.00
C ALA A 506 29.34 6.59 25.37
N GLU A 507 28.62 6.63 26.48
CA GLU A 507 27.96 7.84 26.99
C GLU A 507 28.97 8.91 27.43
N LYS A 508 30.07 8.52 28.10
CA LYS A 508 31.18 9.42 28.45
C LYS A 508 31.90 10.03 27.25
N ARG A 509 31.88 9.35 26.10
CA ARG A 509 32.56 9.78 24.88
C ARG A 509 31.69 10.66 23.98
N GLY A 510 30.39 10.37 23.88
CA GLY A 510 29.38 11.30 23.35
C GLY A 510 29.44 11.67 21.86
N ASP A 511 30.41 11.16 21.08
CA ASP A 511 30.45 11.31 19.61
C ASP A 511 29.40 10.43 18.89
N ASP A 512 29.09 10.71 17.63
CA ASP A 512 27.98 10.08 16.90
C ASP A 512 28.09 8.55 16.84
N ALA A 513 29.30 8.03 16.56
CA ALA A 513 29.58 6.60 16.58
C ALA A 513 29.36 6.00 17.98
N SER A 514 29.77 6.70 19.05
CA SER A 514 29.53 6.26 20.43
C SER A 514 28.05 6.30 20.80
N ARG A 515 27.27 7.29 20.34
CA ARG A 515 25.81 7.36 20.60
C ARG A 515 25.09 6.11 20.07
N VAL A 516 25.44 5.64 18.88
CA VAL A 516 24.84 4.43 18.28
C VAL A 516 25.26 3.16 19.03
N VAL A 517 26.49 3.11 19.59
CA VAL A 517 26.89 2.03 20.51
C VAL A 517 26.12 2.10 21.83
N ALA A 518 25.91 3.30 22.39
CA ALA A 518 25.12 3.48 23.61
C ALA A 518 23.66 3.03 23.41
N GLU A 519 23.00 3.47 22.33
CA GLU A 519 21.65 3.02 21.96
C GLU A 519 21.59 1.50 21.79
N SER A 520 22.55 0.90 21.08
CA SER A 520 22.64 -0.56 20.91
C SER A 520 22.84 -1.30 22.24
N CYS A 521 23.60 -0.73 23.17
CA CYS A 521 23.75 -1.26 24.53
C CYS A 521 22.44 -1.21 25.31
N ARG A 522 21.74 -0.06 25.33
CA ARG A 522 20.44 0.10 26.01
C ARG A 522 19.39 -0.88 25.44
N ARG A 523 19.24 -0.92 24.11
CA ARG A 523 18.29 -1.80 23.42
C ARG A 523 18.51 -3.28 23.73
N THR A 524 19.77 -3.72 23.78
CA THR A 524 20.10 -5.10 24.18
C THR A 524 19.88 -5.35 25.67
N LEU A 525 20.19 -4.40 26.57
CA LEU A 525 19.89 -4.50 28.01
C LEU A 525 18.38 -4.58 28.27
N PHE A 526 17.57 -3.77 27.57
CA PHE A 526 16.11 -3.79 27.61
C PHE A 526 15.57 -5.17 27.20
N ARG A 527 15.90 -5.63 25.99
CA ARG A 527 15.45 -6.93 25.46
C ARG A 527 15.87 -8.10 26.36
N ASN A 528 17.06 -8.06 26.95
CA ASN A 528 17.52 -9.10 27.89
C ASN A 528 16.64 -9.16 29.15
N ARG A 529 16.20 -8.02 29.70
CA ARG A 529 15.29 -7.96 30.85
C ARG A 529 13.88 -8.43 30.51
N LEU A 530 13.34 -8.04 29.34
CA LEU A 530 12.05 -8.57 28.85
C LEU A 530 12.11 -10.10 28.65
N THR A 531 13.21 -10.61 28.09
CA THR A 531 13.45 -12.06 27.93
C THR A 531 13.51 -12.78 29.28
N ALA A 532 14.20 -12.18 30.27
CA ALA A 532 14.25 -12.72 31.63
C ALA A 532 12.86 -12.74 32.31
N ALA A 533 12.08 -11.67 32.18
CA ALA A 533 10.72 -11.60 32.70
C ALA A 533 9.81 -12.68 32.08
N ALA A 534 9.84 -12.83 30.75
CA ALA A 534 9.10 -13.88 30.03
C ALA A 534 9.53 -15.30 30.43
N ALA A 535 10.82 -15.51 30.77
CA ALA A 535 11.31 -16.77 31.30
C ALA A 535 10.91 -17.02 32.77
N MET A 536 10.64 -15.98 33.56
CA MET A 536 10.06 -16.10 34.90
C MET A 536 8.57 -16.46 34.84
N LEU A 537 7.78 -15.86 33.94
CA LEU A 537 6.34 -16.12 33.77
C LEU A 537 5.98 -17.60 33.52
N ARG A 538 6.95 -18.42 33.08
CA ARG A 538 6.78 -19.88 32.86
C ARG A 538 6.88 -20.73 34.14
N LYS A 539 6.96 -20.11 35.32
CA LYS A 539 7.12 -20.76 36.63
C LYS A 539 5.90 -20.47 37.51
N SER A 540 5.55 -21.38 38.42
CA SER A 540 4.37 -21.28 39.31
C SER A 540 4.23 -19.91 39.99
N ASP A 541 5.33 -19.42 40.55
CA ASP A 541 5.41 -18.16 41.30
C ASP A 541 6.08 -17.05 40.48
N GLY A 542 6.01 -17.18 39.15
CA GLY A 542 6.78 -16.40 38.19
C GLY A 542 6.37 -14.93 38.07
N ALA A 543 5.08 -14.63 38.25
CA ALA A 543 4.48 -13.34 37.94
C ALA A 543 5.11 -12.17 38.72
N ARG A 544 5.34 -12.35 40.03
CA ARG A 544 5.99 -11.32 40.88
C ARG A 544 7.42 -11.02 40.43
N ARG A 545 8.21 -12.07 40.13
CA ARG A 545 9.59 -11.94 39.66
C ARG A 545 9.66 -11.36 38.24
N ALA A 546 8.65 -11.61 37.40
CA ALA A 546 8.53 -10.97 36.10
C ALA A 546 8.30 -9.46 36.22
N ALA A 547 7.41 -9.01 37.11
CA ALA A 547 7.22 -7.59 37.42
C ALA A 547 8.52 -6.92 37.92
N GLU A 548 9.27 -7.60 38.79
CA GLU A 548 10.60 -7.13 39.24
C GLU A 548 11.64 -7.05 38.12
N GLU A 549 11.55 -7.88 37.07
CA GLU A 549 12.42 -7.80 35.88
C GLU A 549 11.99 -6.71 34.90
N TYR A 550 10.67 -6.43 34.78
CA TYR A 550 10.17 -5.30 34.00
C TYR A 550 10.61 -3.95 34.61
N GLU A 551 10.51 -3.73 35.94
CA GLU A 551 11.03 -2.47 36.53
C GLU A 551 12.56 -2.31 36.32
N LYS A 552 13.32 -3.41 36.23
CA LYS A 552 14.75 -3.38 35.87
C LYS A 552 15.02 -3.09 34.38
N ALA A 553 14.03 -3.27 33.51
CA ALA A 553 14.11 -2.87 32.09
C ALA A 553 13.89 -1.35 31.90
N ARG A 554 13.13 -0.72 32.80
CA ARG A 554 12.67 0.67 32.73
C ARG A 554 13.75 1.73 32.43
N PRO A 555 14.99 1.66 32.95
CA PRO A 555 16.05 2.62 32.62
C PRO A 555 16.59 2.52 31.18
N TYR A 556 16.21 1.48 30.43
CA TYR A 556 16.72 1.20 29.10
C TYR A 556 15.67 1.37 27.99
N ALA A 557 14.39 1.59 28.33
CA ALA A 557 13.33 1.88 27.37
C ALA A 557 13.56 3.26 26.74
N SER A 558 13.68 3.30 25.40
CA SER A 558 14.16 4.47 24.67
C SER A 558 13.16 5.06 23.68
N THR A 559 12.18 4.26 23.26
CA THR A 559 11.14 4.63 22.29
C THR A 559 9.74 4.40 22.86
N GLU A 560 8.74 5.13 22.37
CA GLU A 560 7.34 4.97 22.80
C GLU A 560 6.83 3.53 22.67
N GLY A 561 7.25 2.79 21.65
CA GLY A 561 6.93 1.38 21.48
C GLY A 561 7.49 0.48 22.59
N GLU A 562 8.75 0.70 22.99
CA GLU A 562 9.39 -0.01 24.11
C GLU A 562 8.73 0.36 25.45
N TRP A 563 8.34 1.62 25.65
CA TRP A 563 7.59 2.05 26.83
C TRP A 563 6.21 1.38 26.91
N LEU A 564 5.47 1.31 25.80
CA LEU A 564 4.17 0.63 25.74
C LEU A 564 4.30 -0.89 25.95
N GLU A 565 5.26 -1.54 25.28
CA GLU A 565 5.55 -2.97 25.50
C GLU A 565 5.84 -3.24 26.98
N LEU A 566 6.70 -2.43 27.59
CA LEU A 566 7.09 -2.55 28.99
C LEU A 566 5.91 -2.36 29.96
N LEU A 567 5.16 -1.27 29.81
CA LEU A 567 4.10 -0.91 30.76
C LEU A 567 2.95 -1.93 30.72
N PHE A 568 2.50 -2.35 29.54
CA PHE A 568 1.44 -3.36 29.43
C PHE A 568 1.90 -4.73 29.95
N ALA A 569 3.13 -5.17 29.64
CA ALA A 569 3.66 -6.43 30.16
C ALA A 569 3.85 -6.40 31.70
N SER A 570 4.31 -5.28 32.25
CA SER A 570 4.39 -5.06 33.71
C SER A 570 3.01 -5.11 34.37
N ALA A 571 2.01 -4.43 33.81
CA ALA A 571 0.63 -4.47 34.31
C ALA A 571 0.02 -5.88 34.28
N GLN A 572 0.25 -6.64 33.20
CA GLN A 572 -0.20 -8.03 33.09
C GLN A 572 0.49 -8.93 34.13
N ALA A 573 1.80 -8.79 34.33
CA ALA A 573 2.55 -9.55 35.33
C ALA A 573 2.11 -9.21 36.77
N ARG A 574 1.88 -7.92 37.08
CA ARG A 574 1.35 -7.47 38.37
C ARG A 574 -0.05 -8.04 38.63
N ARG A 575 -0.95 -7.98 37.64
CA ARG A 575 -2.29 -8.59 37.72
C ARG A 575 -2.22 -10.09 37.97
N ALA A 576 -1.34 -10.81 37.28
CA ALA A 576 -1.11 -12.25 37.49
C ALA A 576 -0.46 -12.58 38.84
N ALA A 577 0.21 -11.62 39.48
CA ALA A 577 0.77 -11.75 40.83
C ALA A 577 -0.20 -11.33 41.96
N GLY A 578 -1.45 -10.93 41.62
CA GLY A 578 -2.42 -10.39 42.58
C GLY A 578 -2.21 -8.92 42.95
N ASP A 579 -1.19 -8.25 42.41
CA ASP A 579 -0.94 -6.82 42.57
C ASP A 579 -1.86 -6.00 41.65
N LEU A 580 -3.17 -6.02 41.97
CA LEU A 580 -4.19 -5.30 41.20
C LEU A 580 -4.01 -3.78 41.28
N GLY A 581 -3.58 -3.26 42.44
CA GLY A 581 -3.33 -1.82 42.64
C GLY A 581 -2.14 -1.30 41.83
N GLY A 582 -1.02 -2.03 41.84
CA GLY A 582 0.13 -1.72 40.99
C GLY A 582 -0.17 -1.92 39.51
N ALA A 583 -0.97 -2.92 39.12
CA ALA A 583 -1.43 -3.08 37.75
C ALA A 583 -2.26 -1.87 37.28
N VAL A 584 -3.22 -1.39 38.08
CA VAL A 584 -3.99 -0.17 37.79
C VAL A 584 -3.08 1.06 37.71
N THR A 585 -2.10 1.18 38.60
CA THR A 585 -1.16 2.32 38.62
C THR A 585 -0.33 2.39 37.32
N VAL A 586 0.17 1.25 36.84
CA VAL A 586 0.92 1.17 35.57
C VAL A 586 0.03 1.46 34.37
N LEU A 587 -1.22 0.99 34.36
CA LEU A 587 -2.19 1.29 33.28
C LEU A 587 -2.63 2.77 33.29
N GLN A 588 -2.70 3.41 34.45
CA GLN A 588 -2.92 4.86 34.54
C GLN A 588 -1.71 5.67 34.06
N GLU A 589 -0.48 5.19 34.26
CA GLU A 589 0.71 5.81 33.67
C GLU A 589 0.68 5.74 32.13
N VAL A 590 0.18 4.64 31.55
CA VAL A 590 -0.10 4.57 30.10
C VAL A 590 -1.11 5.64 29.70
N ILE A 591 -2.29 5.72 30.34
CA ILE A 591 -3.34 6.69 29.99
C ILE A 591 -2.82 8.14 30.09
N ALA A 592 -2.06 8.46 31.13
CA ALA A 592 -1.58 9.81 31.41
C ALA A 592 -0.42 10.28 30.52
N LYS A 593 0.51 9.38 30.13
CA LYS A 593 1.75 9.74 29.42
C LYS A 593 1.80 9.29 27.97
N HIS A 594 1.25 8.12 27.66
CA HIS A 594 1.38 7.45 26.36
C HIS A 594 0.03 7.17 25.69
N GLY A 595 -1.08 7.64 26.27
CA GLY A 595 -2.44 7.22 25.92
C GLY A 595 -2.88 7.58 24.49
N ASP A 596 -2.27 8.60 23.91
CA ASP A 596 -2.55 9.09 22.56
C ASP A 596 -1.64 8.43 21.48
N GLN A 597 -0.80 7.46 21.86
CA GLN A 597 -0.04 6.62 20.92
C GLN A 597 -0.88 5.45 20.38
N MET A 598 -0.59 5.00 19.16
CA MET A 598 -1.20 3.82 18.54
C MET A 598 -0.46 2.53 18.95
N ARG A 599 -1.18 1.41 19.08
CA ARG A 599 -0.61 0.06 19.29
C ARG A 599 -0.76 -0.84 18.07
N ASP A 600 0.05 -1.90 18.03
CA ASP A 600 -0.03 -2.97 17.03
C ASP A 600 -1.40 -3.67 17.10
N GLY A 601 -2.29 -3.31 16.17
CA GLY A 601 -3.71 -3.67 16.20
C GLY A 601 -4.63 -2.53 15.79
N GLY A 602 -4.16 -1.27 15.84
CA GLY A 602 -4.90 -0.09 15.39
C GLY A 602 -5.69 0.65 16.46
N ASP A 603 -5.67 0.18 17.72
CA ASP A 603 -6.22 0.88 18.87
C ASP A 603 -5.22 1.91 19.44
N LEU A 604 -5.75 3.01 19.99
CA LEU A 604 -4.98 3.90 20.87
C LEU A 604 -4.66 3.21 22.20
N ALA A 605 -3.46 3.42 22.73
CA ALA A 605 -2.99 2.83 23.99
C ALA A 605 -3.93 3.13 25.17
N ARG A 606 -4.58 4.31 25.20
CA ARG A 606 -5.62 4.65 26.20
C ARG A 606 -6.81 3.69 26.20
N LEU A 607 -7.19 3.13 25.05
CA LEU A 607 -8.36 2.25 24.92
C LEU A 607 -8.05 0.84 25.41
N GLU A 608 -6.87 0.32 25.08
CA GLU A 608 -6.36 -0.94 25.62
C GLU A 608 -6.14 -0.85 27.14
N ALA A 609 -5.57 0.26 27.63
CA ALA A 609 -5.42 0.51 29.06
C ALA A 609 -6.79 0.61 29.77
N ARG A 610 -7.76 1.34 29.20
CA ARG A 610 -9.14 1.42 29.72
C ARG A 610 -9.76 0.04 29.85
N ARG A 611 -9.77 -0.76 28.78
CA ARG A 611 -10.31 -2.15 28.78
C ARG A 611 -9.60 -3.04 29.81
N SER A 612 -8.29 -2.86 29.97
CA SER A 612 -7.47 -3.61 30.95
C SER A 612 -7.81 -3.25 32.39
N ILE A 613 -8.11 -1.97 32.66
CA ILE A 613 -8.61 -1.49 33.95
C ILE A 613 -10.02 -2.01 34.20
N ASP A 614 -10.97 -1.89 33.26
CA ASP A 614 -12.35 -2.39 33.43
C ASP A 614 -12.38 -3.88 33.79
N ALA A 615 -11.52 -4.68 33.15
CA ALA A 615 -11.35 -6.10 33.44
C ALA A 615 -10.74 -6.40 34.82
N ILE A 616 -10.17 -5.42 35.53
CA ILE A 616 -9.80 -5.49 36.95
C ILE A 616 -10.99 -5.03 37.82
N LEU A 617 -11.64 -3.91 37.47
CA LEU A 617 -12.75 -3.33 38.25
C LEU A 617 -13.96 -4.27 38.36
N ALA A 618 -14.14 -5.18 37.40
CA ALA A 618 -15.16 -6.23 37.42
C ALA A 618 -15.07 -7.16 38.65
N ALA A 619 -13.92 -7.26 39.32
CA ALA A 619 -13.73 -8.02 40.56
C ALA A 619 -13.87 -7.16 41.84
N GLY A 620 -13.97 -5.83 41.70
CA GLY A 620 -14.01 -4.86 42.80
C GLY A 620 -13.28 -3.55 42.43
N ARG A 621 -13.80 -2.40 42.92
CA ARG A 621 -13.23 -1.07 42.60
C ARG A 621 -12.10 -0.62 43.54
N GLU A 622 -11.81 -1.36 44.60
CA GLU A 622 -10.77 -1.04 45.59
C GLU A 622 -9.38 -0.73 44.97
N PRO A 623 -8.89 -1.47 43.94
CA PRO A 623 -7.62 -1.15 43.28
C PRO A 623 -7.56 0.19 42.55
N TYR A 624 -8.70 0.87 42.38
CA TYR A 624 -8.85 2.15 41.66
C TYR A 624 -9.24 3.31 42.59
N ALA A 625 -9.37 3.07 43.90
CA ALA A 625 -9.91 4.05 44.86
C ALA A 625 -9.21 5.43 44.85
N ALA A 626 -7.89 5.47 44.63
CA ALA A 626 -7.15 6.73 44.50
C ALA A 626 -7.54 7.54 43.24
N ALA A 627 -7.63 6.87 42.08
CA ALA A 627 -8.06 7.48 40.83
C ALA A 627 -9.55 7.89 40.86
N GLU A 628 -10.38 7.19 41.63
CA GLU A 628 -11.77 7.58 41.88
C GLU A 628 -11.86 8.90 42.69
N GLN A 629 -11.00 9.07 43.71
CA GLN A 629 -10.94 10.30 44.51
C GLN A 629 -10.46 11.50 43.69
N GLU A 630 -9.42 11.34 42.85
CA GLU A 630 -8.97 12.39 41.93
C GLU A 630 -10.06 12.78 40.93
N ALA A 631 -10.73 11.79 40.31
CA ALA A 631 -11.81 12.04 39.36
C ALA A 631 -13.01 12.76 40.03
N ALA A 632 -13.41 12.35 41.23
CA ALA A 632 -14.49 13.01 41.97
C ALA A 632 -14.16 14.47 42.32
N ALA A 633 -12.92 14.75 42.75
CA ALA A 633 -12.47 16.11 43.03
C ALA A 633 -12.45 17.00 41.77
N LEU A 634 -12.00 16.44 40.63
CA LEU A 634 -12.01 17.14 39.35
C LEU A 634 -13.44 17.40 38.84
N LEU A 635 -14.37 16.45 39.01
CA LEU A 635 -15.78 16.64 38.64
C LEU A 635 -16.47 17.75 39.43
N VAL A 636 -16.21 17.83 40.75
CA VAL A 636 -16.74 18.91 41.60
C VAL A 636 -16.23 20.27 41.14
N ARG A 637 -14.96 20.36 40.75
CA ARG A 637 -14.39 21.59 40.18
C ARG A 637 -15.00 21.94 38.82
N ALA A 638 -15.04 20.99 37.89
CA ALA A 638 -15.62 21.19 36.56
C ALA A 638 -17.08 21.67 36.61
N ARG A 639 -17.89 21.11 37.54
CA ARG A 639 -19.26 21.55 37.81
C ARG A 639 -19.38 22.94 38.42
N LYS A 640 -18.44 23.33 39.29
CA LYS A 640 -18.42 24.66 39.93
C LYS A 640 -18.01 25.75 38.94
N ASP A 641 -16.98 25.49 38.17
CA ASP A 641 -16.37 26.44 37.23
C ASP A 641 -17.11 26.43 35.87
N ASN A 642 -17.98 25.44 35.62
CA ASN A 642 -18.73 25.16 34.38
C ASN A 642 -17.85 25.15 33.12
N ASP A 643 -16.68 24.54 33.23
CA ASP A 643 -15.62 24.54 32.22
C ASP A 643 -15.60 23.20 31.43
N PRO A 644 -15.90 23.21 30.12
CA PRO A 644 -15.78 22.02 29.27
C PRO A 644 -14.39 21.35 29.34
N ALA A 645 -13.31 22.13 29.43
CA ALA A 645 -11.95 21.61 29.41
C ALA A 645 -11.62 20.79 30.67
N LEU A 646 -12.22 21.11 31.82
CA LEU A 646 -12.07 20.32 33.05
C LEU A 646 -12.86 19.01 33.01
N PHE A 647 -14.03 19.00 32.34
CA PHE A 647 -14.75 17.74 32.06
C PHE A 647 -13.97 16.88 31.06
N GLU A 648 -13.37 17.48 30.03
CA GLU A 648 -12.55 16.78 29.04
C GLU A 648 -11.24 16.23 29.63
N ASP A 649 -10.57 16.94 30.56
CA ASP A 649 -9.40 16.41 31.29
C ASP A 649 -9.75 15.20 32.15
N LEU A 650 -10.94 15.21 32.80
CA LEU A 650 -11.44 14.05 33.55
C LEU A 650 -11.65 12.86 32.63
N LEU A 651 -12.32 13.05 31.49
CA LEU A 651 -12.49 12.01 30.47
C LEU A 651 -11.15 11.55 29.88
N LYS A 652 -10.14 12.44 29.80
CA LYS A 652 -8.81 12.11 29.31
C LYS A 652 -8.01 11.27 30.31
N ARG A 653 -8.09 11.57 31.62
CA ARG A 653 -7.25 10.96 32.66
C ARG A 653 -7.92 9.81 33.42
N PHE A 654 -9.24 9.82 33.57
CA PHE A 654 -9.99 8.87 34.41
C PHE A 654 -11.19 8.22 33.70
N PRO A 655 -11.03 7.64 32.48
CA PRO A 655 -12.13 7.11 31.66
C PRO A 655 -12.82 5.86 32.22
N ASN A 656 -12.34 5.32 33.34
CA ASN A 656 -12.92 4.20 34.09
C ASN A 656 -13.62 4.64 35.39
N SER A 657 -13.58 5.93 35.74
CA SER A 657 -14.22 6.46 36.96
C SER A 657 -15.75 6.48 36.86
N LEU A 658 -16.43 6.43 38.02
CA LEU A 658 -17.87 6.65 38.12
C LEU A 658 -18.25 8.09 37.74
N ALA A 659 -17.31 9.02 37.90
CA ALA A 659 -17.44 10.42 37.48
C ALA A 659 -17.47 10.62 35.95
N ALA A 660 -17.08 9.62 35.14
CA ALA A 660 -16.93 9.78 33.70
C ALA A 660 -18.27 10.00 32.94
N GLU A 661 -19.37 9.36 33.35
CA GLU A 661 -20.70 9.61 32.74
C GLU A 661 -21.15 11.04 32.99
N ASP A 662 -21.08 11.47 34.26
CA ASP A 662 -21.42 12.81 34.72
C ASP A 662 -20.57 13.89 34.03
N ALA A 663 -19.30 13.58 33.74
CA ALA A 663 -18.41 14.46 33.00
C ALA A 663 -18.71 14.47 31.49
N SER A 664 -19.10 13.34 30.91
CA SER A 664 -19.46 13.27 29.48
C SER A 664 -20.72 14.07 29.18
N TYR A 665 -21.72 14.07 30.07
CA TYR A 665 -22.83 15.00 29.97
C TYR A 665 -22.39 16.45 30.27
N GLY A 666 -21.59 16.65 31.32
CA GLY A 666 -21.12 17.97 31.77
C GLY A 666 -20.40 18.76 30.68
N ALA A 667 -19.53 18.11 29.89
CA ALA A 667 -18.84 18.74 28.76
C ALA A 667 -19.83 19.30 27.71
N GLY A 668 -20.82 18.49 27.30
CA GLY A 668 -21.83 18.92 26.33
C GLY A 668 -22.74 20.01 26.86
N HIS A 669 -23.22 19.87 28.10
CA HIS A 669 -24.07 20.86 28.76
C HIS A 669 -23.34 22.20 28.97
N ALA A 670 -22.06 22.19 29.35
CA ALA A 670 -21.26 23.39 29.53
C ALA A 670 -21.02 24.13 28.20
N ARG A 671 -20.69 23.40 27.12
CA ARG A 671 -20.59 23.98 25.75
C ARG A 671 -21.94 24.55 25.27
N PHE A 672 -23.04 23.84 25.54
CA PHE A 672 -24.41 24.32 25.23
C PHE A 672 -24.75 25.62 25.96
N ALA A 673 -24.50 25.68 27.27
CA ALA A 673 -24.70 26.88 28.08
C ALA A 673 -23.81 28.06 27.64
N ALA A 674 -22.58 27.77 27.16
CA ALA A 674 -21.68 28.76 26.58
C ALA A 674 -22.07 29.22 25.16
N SER A 675 -23.14 28.68 24.57
CA SER A 675 -23.55 28.90 23.17
C SER A 675 -22.52 28.44 22.11
N ASP A 676 -21.61 27.54 22.47
CA ASP A 676 -20.77 26.80 21.51
C ASP A 676 -21.61 25.66 20.91
N TRP A 677 -22.44 26.01 19.92
CA TRP A 677 -23.36 25.05 19.31
C TRP A 677 -22.65 23.91 18.57
N THR A 678 -21.48 24.17 17.98
CA THR A 678 -20.70 23.15 17.26
C THR A 678 -20.11 22.15 18.25
N GLY A 679 -19.39 22.63 19.26
CA GLY A 679 -18.82 21.73 20.25
C GLY A 679 -19.88 21.07 21.15
N ALA A 680 -21.04 21.70 21.35
CA ALA A 680 -22.18 21.08 22.03
C ALA A 680 -22.77 19.92 21.22
N CYS A 681 -22.91 20.05 19.89
CA CYS A 681 -23.32 18.93 19.03
C CYS A 681 -22.39 17.73 19.23
N GLU A 682 -21.08 17.90 19.01
CA GLU A 682 -20.06 16.85 19.14
C GLU A 682 -20.13 16.12 20.49
N ALA A 683 -20.17 16.89 21.59
CA ALA A 683 -20.11 16.35 22.94
C ALA A 683 -21.43 15.68 23.37
N LEU A 684 -22.59 16.25 23.00
CA LEU A 684 -23.90 15.66 23.30
C LEU A 684 -24.19 14.43 22.44
N GLN A 685 -23.82 14.42 21.15
CA GLN A 685 -23.88 13.21 20.29
C GLN A 685 -23.05 12.07 20.91
N LYS A 686 -21.80 12.36 21.30
CA LYS A 686 -20.87 11.41 21.92
C LYS A 686 -21.39 10.88 23.27
N PHE A 687 -21.99 11.74 24.10
CA PHE A 687 -22.63 11.34 25.35
C PHE A 687 -23.84 10.43 25.10
N LEU A 688 -24.74 10.79 24.19
CA LEU A 688 -25.95 10.02 23.88
C LEU A 688 -25.64 8.63 23.30
N HIS A 689 -24.61 8.54 22.45
CA HIS A 689 -24.08 7.26 21.96
C HIS A 689 -23.49 6.41 23.10
N GLY A 690 -22.70 7.01 23.99
CA GLY A 690 -22.01 6.28 25.06
C GLY A 690 -22.89 5.87 26.25
N HIS A 691 -23.93 6.66 26.54
CA HIS A 691 -24.77 6.51 27.74
C HIS A 691 -26.28 6.65 27.42
N PRO A 692 -26.85 5.89 26.46
CA PRO A 692 -28.23 6.07 25.99
C PRO A 692 -29.31 5.78 27.05
N GLN A 693 -28.96 5.09 28.14
CA GLN A 693 -29.85 4.82 29.28
C GLN A 693 -29.64 5.79 30.47
N SER A 694 -28.78 6.80 30.32
CA SER A 694 -28.52 7.78 31.38
C SER A 694 -29.78 8.60 31.71
N LYS A 695 -29.92 9.02 32.96
CA LYS A 695 -31.03 9.89 33.40
C LYS A 695 -30.97 11.28 32.72
N GLN A 696 -29.79 11.67 32.26
CA GLN A 696 -29.53 12.91 31.54
C GLN A 696 -29.77 12.79 30.02
N ALA A 697 -30.03 11.58 29.47
CA ALA A 697 -30.16 11.36 28.03
C ALA A 697 -31.29 12.19 27.40
N THR A 698 -32.49 12.24 27.98
CA THR A 698 -33.59 13.03 27.39
C THR A 698 -33.30 14.54 27.39
N GLN A 699 -32.61 15.05 28.42
CA GLN A 699 -32.19 16.46 28.46
C GLN A 699 -31.12 16.73 27.37
N ALA A 700 -30.12 15.84 27.23
CA ALA A 700 -29.12 15.94 26.18
C ALA A 700 -29.73 15.86 24.76
N MET A 701 -30.79 15.06 24.54
CA MET A 701 -31.51 15.03 23.26
C MET A 701 -32.18 16.37 22.93
N ALA A 702 -32.74 17.07 23.94
CA ALA A 702 -33.35 18.37 23.77
C ALA A 702 -32.30 19.47 23.52
N GLU A 703 -31.21 19.47 24.28
CA GLU A 703 -30.09 20.41 24.11
C GLU A 703 -29.42 20.23 22.74
N LEU A 704 -29.23 18.98 22.29
CA LEU A 704 -28.71 18.67 20.95
C LEU A 704 -29.65 19.15 19.83
N ALA A 705 -30.97 18.97 19.97
CA ALA A 705 -31.94 19.47 19.01
C ALA A 705 -31.88 21.01 18.87
N VAL A 706 -31.74 21.74 20.00
CA VAL A 706 -31.54 23.20 19.96
C VAL A 706 -30.19 23.56 19.34
N ALA A 707 -29.11 22.84 19.65
CA ALA A 707 -27.81 23.09 19.03
C ALA A 707 -27.86 22.95 17.50
N PHE A 708 -28.54 21.93 16.97
CA PHE A 708 -28.79 21.80 15.53
C PHE A 708 -29.62 22.97 14.97
N GLU A 709 -30.72 23.39 15.61
CA GLU A 709 -31.50 24.56 15.17
C GLU A 709 -30.64 25.84 15.12
N LYS A 710 -29.80 26.07 16.15
CA LYS A 710 -28.91 27.24 16.24
C LYS A 710 -27.82 27.25 15.14
N ARG A 711 -27.46 26.08 14.63
CA ARG A 711 -26.57 25.91 13.46
C ARG A 711 -27.33 25.87 12.12
N GLY A 712 -28.66 26.03 12.12
CA GLY A 712 -29.50 25.98 10.92
C GLY A 712 -29.78 24.58 10.37
N MET A 713 -29.46 23.53 11.12
CA MET A 713 -29.44 22.12 10.68
C MET A 713 -30.83 21.47 10.87
N TRP A 714 -31.85 22.06 10.25
CA TRP A 714 -33.27 21.73 10.48
C TRP A 714 -33.64 20.27 10.18
N GLY A 715 -32.94 19.59 9.26
CA GLY A 715 -33.14 18.16 9.00
C GLY A 715 -32.76 17.31 10.22
N MET A 716 -31.55 17.50 10.75
CA MET A 716 -31.01 16.80 11.92
C MET A 716 -31.79 17.14 13.20
N ALA A 717 -32.13 18.43 13.39
CA ALA A 717 -33.01 18.84 14.48
C ALA A 717 -34.37 18.12 14.39
N GLY A 718 -34.96 18.03 13.19
CA GLY A 718 -36.24 17.36 12.98
C GLY A 718 -36.18 15.86 13.30
N ALA A 719 -35.12 15.18 12.86
CA ALA A 719 -34.84 13.79 13.17
C ALA A 719 -34.65 13.56 14.68
N GLN A 720 -33.85 14.39 15.35
CA GLN A 720 -33.60 14.31 16.78
C GLN A 720 -34.88 14.56 17.62
N LEU A 721 -35.75 15.48 17.19
CA LEU A 721 -37.05 15.72 17.81
C LEU A 721 -38.02 14.54 17.60
N ARG A 722 -38.10 13.97 16.39
CA ARG A 722 -38.89 12.75 16.11
C ARG A 722 -38.41 11.57 16.96
N ARG A 723 -37.10 11.37 17.05
CA ARG A 723 -36.48 10.31 17.86
C ARG A 723 -36.76 10.48 19.35
N MET A 724 -36.60 11.69 19.89
CA MET A 724 -36.92 12.00 21.29
C MET A 724 -38.40 11.75 21.60
N LYS A 725 -39.31 12.04 20.66
CA LYS A 725 -40.74 11.69 20.80
C LYS A 725 -40.96 10.17 20.82
N LYS A 726 -40.28 9.39 19.98
CA LYS A 726 -40.35 7.91 19.96
C LYS A 726 -39.75 7.26 21.22
N SER A 727 -38.68 7.82 21.78
CA SER A 727 -37.94 7.20 22.90
C SER A 727 -38.34 7.68 24.30
N ALA A 728 -38.74 8.95 24.47
CA ALA A 728 -38.85 9.58 25.79
C ALA A 728 -40.24 10.12 26.17
N GLY A 729 -41.17 10.27 25.20
CA GLY A 729 -42.60 10.51 25.48
C GLY A 729 -42.89 11.63 26.49
N GLU A 730 -43.36 11.27 27.68
CA GLU A 730 -43.77 12.19 28.76
C GLU A 730 -42.65 12.53 29.77
N ALA A 731 -41.41 12.10 29.53
CA ALA A 731 -40.26 12.51 30.34
C ALA A 731 -40.13 14.04 30.37
N GLN A 732 -39.86 14.58 31.56
CA GLN A 732 -39.75 16.03 31.77
C GLN A 732 -38.34 16.52 31.43
N ILE A 733 -38.25 17.43 30.47
CA ILE A 733 -37.04 18.19 30.13
C ILE A 733 -37.14 19.62 30.67
N ARG A 734 -35.99 20.27 30.89
CA ARG A 734 -35.92 21.65 31.34
C ARG A 734 -35.36 22.55 30.23
N MET A 735 -36.26 23.12 29.45
CA MET A 735 -35.97 23.95 28.28
C MET A 735 -36.81 25.23 28.30
N ASP A 736 -36.37 26.27 27.60
CA ASP A 736 -37.12 27.51 27.36
C ASP A 736 -37.69 28.18 28.66
N GLY A 737 -36.99 27.99 29.78
CA GLY A 737 -37.30 28.59 31.09
C GLY A 737 -38.17 27.73 32.04
N GLY A 738 -38.73 26.61 31.57
CA GLY A 738 -39.66 25.79 32.35
C GLY A 738 -39.34 24.28 32.35
N ALA A 739 -40.17 23.49 33.03
CA ALA A 739 -40.21 22.04 32.87
C ALA A 739 -41.36 21.68 31.92
N VAL A 740 -41.11 20.79 30.96
CA VAL A 740 -42.06 20.42 29.91
C VAL A 740 -41.89 18.96 29.49
N SER A 741 -42.99 18.32 29.06
CA SER A 741 -42.97 16.99 28.45
C SER A 741 -42.22 17.01 27.11
N ALA A 742 -41.27 16.09 26.94
CA ALA A 742 -40.41 16.00 25.76
C ALA A 742 -41.22 15.89 24.45
N SER A 743 -42.27 15.07 24.42
CA SER A 743 -43.18 14.93 23.28
C SER A 743 -43.88 16.25 22.92
N LYS A 744 -44.43 16.97 23.92
CA LYS A 744 -45.14 18.25 23.69
C LYS A 744 -44.22 19.35 23.18
N TRP A 745 -42.98 19.40 23.68
CA TRP A 745 -41.97 20.36 23.24
C TRP A 745 -41.46 20.05 21.82
N ALA A 746 -41.29 18.76 21.49
CA ALA A 746 -40.93 18.33 20.14
C ALA A 746 -42.00 18.66 19.09
N ASP A 747 -43.28 18.37 19.38
CA ASP A 747 -44.40 18.69 18.47
C ASP A 747 -44.55 20.19 18.23
N ALA A 748 -44.38 21.01 19.27
CA ALA A 748 -44.43 22.46 19.16
C ALA A 748 -43.34 23.03 18.22
N ARG A 749 -42.14 22.43 18.22
CA ARG A 749 -41.03 22.82 17.34
C ARG A 749 -41.22 22.31 15.92
N LEU A 750 -41.55 21.03 15.73
CA LEU A 750 -41.76 20.40 14.42
C LEU A 750 -42.87 21.07 13.59
N ALA A 751 -43.87 21.68 14.24
CA ALA A 751 -44.92 22.43 13.55
C ALA A 751 -44.43 23.70 12.79
N GLY A 752 -43.19 24.15 13.06
CA GLY A 752 -42.61 25.41 12.57
C GLY A 752 -42.33 25.48 11.06
N ALA A 753 -42.38 26.70 10.52
CA ALA A 753 -42.18 26.99 9.10
C ALA A 753 -40.73 26.86 8.58
N ALA A 754 -39.80 26.37 9.39
CA ALA A 754 -38.47 25.93 8.96
C ALA A 754 -38.49 24.45 8.55
N TYR A 755 -38.99 23.57 9.42
CA TYR A 755 -39.12 22.13 9.16
C TYR A 755 -39.95 21.84 7.90
N LYS A 756 -41.10 22.51 7.75
CA LYS A 756 -42.00 22.36 6.57
C LYS A 756 -41.39 22.75 5.22
N ARG A 757 -40.20 23.39 5.19
CA ARG A 757 -39.47 23.68 3.95
C ARG A 757 -38.54 22.55 3.52
N VAL A 758 -38.12 21.68 4.43
CA VAL A 758 -37.22 20.54 4.14
C VAL A 758 -38.00 19.42 3.43
N GLU A 759 -39.23 19.15 3.89
CA GLU A 759 -40.09 18.07 3.39
C GLU A 759 -40.61 18.27 1.95
N GLY A 760 -40.51 19.49 1.40
CA GLY A 760 -41.16 19.87 0.13
C GLY A 760 -40.36 19.63 -1.16
N ALA A 761 -39.14 19.10 -1.07
CA ALA A 761 -38.13 19.21 -2.13
C ALA A 761 -37.90 17.95 -3.00
N GLY A 762 -38.75 16.91 -2.88
CA GLY A 762 -38.60 15.62 -3.59
C GLY A 762 -39.47 15.44 -4.85
N ALA A 763 -39.86 16.51 -5.55
CA ALA A 763 -40.78 16.41 -6.69
C ALA A 763 -40.09 16.01 -8.00
N VAL A 764 -40.48 14.88 -8.59
CA VAL A 764 -39.97 14.41 -9.90
C VAL A 764 -40.19 15.49 -10.97
N PRO A 765 -39.15 15.96 -11.69
CA PRO A 765 -39.29 17.07 -12.63
C PRO A 765 -40.23 16.78 -13.80
N GLU A 766 -40.84 17.87 -14.29
CA GLU A 766 -41.61 17.88 -15.53
C GLU A 766 -40.70 18.18 -16.71
N VAL A 767 -40.82 17.38 -17.76
CA VAL A 767 -40.06 17.49 -19.02
C VAL A 767 -41.06 17.37 -20.15
N SER A 768 -40.93 18.23 -21.17
CA SER A 768 -41.80 18.23 -22.35
C SER A 768 -41.03 17.80 -23.59
N PHE A 769 -41.69 17.01 -24.45
CA PHE A 769 -41.18 16.60 -25.75
C PHE A 769 -42.03 17.18 -26.92
N PRO A 770 -41.51 17.24 -28.16
CA PRO A 770 -40.10 17.11 -28.51
C PRO A 770 -39.25 18.15 -27.76
N ALA A 771 -37.98 17.80 -27.51
CA ALA A 771 -37.05 18.60 -26.73
C ALA A 771 -35.91 19.07 -27.65
N GLU A 772 -35.60 20.36 -27.61
CA GLU A 772 -34.51 20.97 -28.36
C GLU A 772 -33.30 21.19 -27.44
N LYS A 773 -32.10 21.34 -28.04
CA LYS A 773 -30.85 21.55 -27.30
C LYS A 773 -30.81 22.97 -26.74
N ALA A 774 -31.11 23.10 -25.45
CA ALA A 774 -31.19 24.38 -24.76
C ALA A 774 -29.81 25.00 -24.51
N TRP A 775 -28.82 24.18 -24.13
CA TRP A 775 -27.43 24.61 -23.95
C TRP A 775 -26.45 23.43 -24.02
N SER A 776 -25.17 23.75 -24.24
CA SER A 776 -24.03 22.82 -24.17
C SER A 776 -22.87 23.50 -23.45
N TRP A 777 -22.17 22.75 -22.60
CA TRP A 777 -21.00 23.17 -21.84
C TRP A 777 -19.85 22.19 -22.08
N ALA A 778 -18.61 22.68 -22.11
CA ALA A 778 -17.42 21.86 -22.36
C ALA A 778 -16.57 21.69 -21.09
N GLY A 779 -16.30 20.43 -20.74
CA GLY A 779 -15.45 20.02 -19.64
C GLY A 779 -13.97 19.95 -20.00
N GLN A 780 -13.19 19.27 -19.16
CA GLN A 780 -11.75 19.15 -19.36
C GLN A 780 -11.41 17.98 -20.30
N ARG A 781 -10.84 18.31 -21.46
CA ARG A 781 -10.36 17.32 -22.45
C ARG A 781 -9.49 16.24 -21.84
N GLY A 782 -9.79 14.99 -22.21
CA GLY A 782 -9.03 13.81 -21.80
C GLY A 782 -9.44 13.21 -20.45
N TRP A 783 -10.48 13.72 -19.80
CA TRP A 783 -11.02 13.20 -18.55
C TRP A 783 -12.43 12.65 -18.72
N ASP A 784 -12.72 11.55 -18.02
CA ASP A 784 -14.06 10.96 -17.89
C ASP A 784 -15.01 11.97 -17.19
N LEU A 785 -16.03 12.42 -17.91
CA LEU A 785 -16.95 13.49 -17.52
C LEU A 785 -18.33 12.94 -17.15
N LYS A 786 -18.86 13.33 -16.00
CA LYS A 786 -20.14 12.82 -15.48
C LYS A 786 -21.03 13.91 -14.93
N VAL A 787 -22.33 13.82 -15.18
CA VAL A 787 -23.33 14.49 -14.34
C VAL A 787 -23.63 13.63 -13.11
N LEU A 788 -23.74 14.28 -11.94
CA LEU A 788 -24.22 13.66 -10.72
C LEU A 788 -25.69 14.00 -10.54
N ASP A 789 -26.51 12.98 -10.25
CA ASP A 789 -27.92 13.10 -9.87
C ASP A 789 -27.97 12.94 -8.33
N PRO A 790 -28.15 14.01 -7.53
CA PRO A 790 -27.99 13.91 -6.09
C PRO A 790 -29.17 13.24 -5.39
N ASP A 791 -28.87 12.33 -4.48
CA ASP A 791 -29.83 11.65 -3.60
C ASP A 791 -30.43 12.58 -2.53
N GLY A 792 -31.49 12.13 -1.86
CA GLY A 792 -32.15 12.84 -0.77
C GLY A 792 -33.13 13.93 -1.20
N SER A 793 -33.60 14.72 -0.24
CA SER A 793 -34.51 15.86 -0.48
C SER A 793 -34.11 17.05 0.37
N GLY A 794 -34.17 18.26 -0.20
CA GLY A 794 -33.78 19.50 0.46
C GLY A 794 -32.80 20.36 -0.35
N GLY A 795 -32.66 20.12 -1.65
CA GLY A 795 -31.76 20.87 -2.52
C GLY A 795 -32.09 22.35 -2.66
N TRP A 796 -31.09 23.12 -3.11
CA TRP A 796 -31.21 24.58 -3.24
C TRP A 796 -32.32 25.00 -4.20
N LYS A 797 -32.82 26.22 -4.01
CA LYS A 797 -33.78 26.80 -4.96
C LYS A 797 -33.08 26.97 -6.32
N ASP A 798 -33.77 26.58 -7.39
CA ASP A 798 -33.24 26.64 -8.75
C ASP A 798 -31.89 25.88 -8.88
N ALA A 799 -31.83 24.70 -8.26
CA ALA A 799 -30.64 23.85 -8.09
C ALA A 799 -29.80 23.66 -9.37
N PRO A 800 -28.46 23.73 -9.29
CA PRO A 800 -27.57 23.55 -10.44
C PRO A 800 -27.48 22.08 -10.87
N VAL A 801 -27.07 21.87 -12.13
CA VAL A 801 -26.56 20.58 -12.59
C VAL A 801 -25.11 20.44 -12.10
N PHE A 802 -24.80 19.33 -11.42
CA PHE A 802 -23.44 19.04 -10.98
C PHE A 802 -22.70 18.19 -12.00
N ALA A 803 -21.60 18.70 -12.54
CA ALA A 803 -20.70 17.98 -13.42
C ALA A 803 -19.35 17.72 -12.72
N VAL A 804 -18.84 16.48 -12.82
CA VAL A 804 -17.53 16.07 -12.29
C VAL A 804 -16.61 15.67 -13.44
N SER A 805 -15.39 16.21 -13.41
CA SER A 805 -14.30 15.84 -14.32
C SER A 805 -13.02 15.62 -13.49
N GLY A 806 -12.61 14.36 -13.36
CA GLY A 806 -11.46 13.94 -12.54
C GLY A 806 -11.63 14.24 -11.04
N ALA A 807 -11.05 15.34 -10.58
CA ALA A 807 -11.11 15.87 -9.21
C ALA A 807 -11.65 17.32 -9.17
N THR A 808 -12.45 17.71 -10.18
CA THR A 808 -13.13 19.01 -10.25
C THR A 808 -14.64 18.81 -10.29
N LEU A 809 -15.36 19.52 -9.42
CA LEU A 809 -16.81 19.67 -9.42
C LEU A 809 -17.17 21.03 -10.01
N VAL A 810 -18.19 21.06 -10.87
CA VAL A 810 -18.72 22.27 -11.51
C VAL A 810 -20.23 22.32 -11.30
N ALA A 811 -20.75 23.45 -10.83
CA ALA A 811 -22.17 23.73 -10.75
C ALA A 811 -22.59 24.55 -11.97
N LEU A 812 -23.37 23.94 -12.87
CA LEU A 812 -23.90 24.58 -14.07
C LEU A 812 -25.31 25.12 -13.80
N ASP A 813 -25.59 26.34 -14.27
CA ASP A 813 -26.94 26.90 -14.23
C ASP A 813 -27.90 26.03 -15.08
N PRO A 814 -29.01 25.51 -14.52
CA PRO A 814 -29.87 24.55 -15.20
C PRO A 814 -30.61 25.20 -16.40
N ALA A 815 -30.76 26.52 -16.42
CA ALA A 815 -31.45 27.24 -17.48
C ALA A 815 -30.52 27.65 -18.64
N LYS A 816 -29.24 27.93 -18.37
CA LYS A 816 -28.31 28.55 -19.33
C LYS A 816 -27.01 27.79 -19.59
N GLY A 817 -26.67 26.78 -18.79
CA GLY A 817 -25.41 26.01 -18.92
C GLY A 817 -24.14 26.76 -18.52
N GLY A 818 -24.26 28.00 -18.04
CA GLY A 818 -23.12 28.77 -17.54
C GLY A 818 -22.66 28.26 -16.17
N GLU A 819 -21.36 28.27 -15.92
CA GLU A 819 -20.80 27.92 -14.60
C GLU A 819 -21.26 28.95 -13.56
N ARG A 820 -21.96 28.48 -12.51
CA ARG A 820 -22.22 29.27 -11.31
C ARG A 820 -20.98 29.31 -10.43
N TRP A 821 -20.31 28.16 -10.27
CA TRP A 821 -19.05 28.00 -9.57
C TRP A 821 -18.35 26.69 -9.95
N ARG A 822 -17.08 26.58 -9.56
CA ARG A 822 -16.19 25.44 -9.81
C ARG A 822 -15.25 25.24 -8.62
N SER A 823 -15.17 24.02 -8.12
CA SER A 823 -14.42 23.67 -6.91
C SER A 823 -13.66 22.34 -7.07
N ALA A 824 -12.56 22.16 -6.33
CA ALA A 824 -11.90 20.87 -6.25
C ALA A 824 -12.75 19.89 -5.41
N CYS A 825 -12.83 18.63 -5.82
CA CYS A 825 -13.61 17.59 -5.16
C CYS A 825 -12.80 16.29 -5.00
N PRO A 826 -13.31 15.26 -4.29
CA PRO A 826 -12.66 13.96 -4.21
C PRO A 826 -12.45 13.34 -5.59
N ASN A 827 -11.25 12.84 -5.86
CA ASN A 827 -10.90 12.23 -7.15
C ASN A 827 -11.78 11.02 -7.46
N GLY A 828 -12.33 10.93 -8.68
CA GLY A 828 -13.21 9.83 -9.07
C GLY A 828 -14.56 9.81 -8.35
N ALA A 829 -15.00 10.98 -7.87
CA ALA A 829 -16.34 11.22 -7.34
C ALA A 829 -17.44 10.74 -8.32
N ARG A 830 -18.48 10.12 -7.75
CA ARG A 830 -19.49 9.37 -8.51
C ARG A 830 -20.87 9.31 -7.85
N TRP A 831 -21.00 9.89 -6.66
CA TRP A 831 -22.21 9.91 -5.86
C TRP A 831 -22.31 11.27 -5.19
N ALA A 832 -23.53 11.77 -5.03
CA ALA A 832 -23.82 12.99 -4.31
C ALA A 832 -25.18 12.89 -3.60
N ALA A 833 -25.40 13.74 -2.60
CA ALA A 833 -26.69 13.91 -1.95
C ALA A 833 -26.89 15.32 -1.40
N TRP A 834 -28.16 15.73 -1.34
CA TRP A 834 -28.60 16.91 -0.62
C TRP A 834 -28.77 16.61 0.87
N SER A 835 -27.99 17.26 1.72
CA SER A 835 -28.15 17.12 3.17
C SER A 835 -27.72 18.39 3.91
N ALA A 836 -28.37 18.69 5.03
CA ALA A 836 -28.10 19.86 5.89
C ALA A 836 -28.03 21.24 5.17
N GLY A 837 -28.64 21.37 3.98
CA GLY A 837 -28.56 22.58 3.14
C GLY A 837 -27.27 22.69 2.29
N GLN A 838 -26.50 21.61 2.20
CA GLN A 838 -25.26 21.48 1.44
C GLN A 838 -25.43 20.41 0.34
N ILE A 839 -24.54 20.42 -0.65
CA ILE A 839 -24.35 19.28 -1.56
C ILE A 839 -23.15 18.47 -1.10
N VAL A 840 -23.37 17.21 -0.70
CA VAL A 840 -22.29 16.26 -0.37
C VAL A 840 -21.89 15.50 -1.63
N VAL A 841 -20.60 15.30 -1.88
CA VAL A 841 -20.05 14.56 -3.02
C VAL A 841 -18.99 13.57 -2.54
N ALA A 842 -19.09 12.31 -2.95
CA ALA A 842 -18.23 11.22 -2.48
C ALA A 842 -17.46 10.50 -3.61
N GLY A 843 -16.20 10.18 -3.33
CA GLY A 843 -15.32 9.34 -4.14
C GLY A 843 -14.72 8.17 -3.35
N PRO A 844 -13.76 7.40 -3.93
CA PRO A 844 -13.16 6.24 -3.29
C PRO A 844 -12.40 6.53 -1.99
N GLU A 845 -11.72 7.68 -1.90
CA GLU A 845 -10.79 8.01 -0.81
C GLU A 845 -11.37 8.97 0.23
N ALA A 846 -12.32 9.81 -0.18
CA ALA A 846 -12.87 10.91 0.61
C ALA A 846 -14.27 11.35 0.14
N ALA A 847 -14.99 12.03 1.03
CA ALA A 847 -16.19 12.81 0.73
C ALA A 847 -16.00 14.28 1.13
N GLU A 848 -16.78 15.16 0.52
CA GLU A 848 -16.70 16.61 0.72
C GLU A 848 -18.07 17.24 0.51
N ALA A 849 -18.41 18.25 1.31
CA ALA A 849 -19.63 19.01 1.14
C ALA A 849 -19.35 20.46 0.71
N PHE A 850 -20.26 21.03 -0.06
CA PHE A 850 -20.16 22.38 -0.58
C PHE A 850 -21.41 23.21 -0.25
N HIS A 851 -21.19 24.50 0.00
CA HIS A 851 -22.25 25.51 0.14
C HIS A 851 -22.78 25.97 -1.24
N GLU A 852 -23.85 26.77 -1.24
CA GLU A 852 -24.53 27.23 -2.47
C GLU A 852 -23.63 28.08 -3.40
N ASP A 853 -22.60 28.71 -2.84
CA ASP A 853 -21.56 29.46 -3.56
C ASP A 853 -20.37 28.61 -4.05
N GLY A 854 -20.37 27.30 -3.75
CA GLY A 854 -19.31 26.37 -4.11
C GLY A 854 -18.16 26.29 -3.11
N SER A 855 -18.17 27.05 -2.02
CA SER A 855 -17.16 26.94 -0.97
C SER A 855 -17.26 25.58 -0.27
N SER A 856 -16.10 24.97 0.03
CA SER A 856 -16.02 23.68 0.73
C SER A 856 -16.39 23.89 2.20
N ALA A 857 -17.45 23.22 2.64
CA ALA A 857 -17.96 23.26 4.02
C ALA A 857 -17.13 22.35 4.93
N TRP A 858 -16.81 21.14 4.45
CA TRP A 858 -15.96 20.15 5.11
C TRP A 858 -15.47 19.12 4.09
N ARG A 859 -14.29 18.51 4.34
CA ARG A 859 -13.75 17.38 3.57
C ARG A 859 -13.22 16.31 4.53
N THR A 860 -13.63 15.06 4.32
CA THR A 860 -13.28 13.93 5.19
C THR A 860 -12.67 12.78 4.38
N GLN A 861 -11.47 12.36 4.75
CA GLN A 861 -10.79 11.20 4.18
C GLN A 861 -11.13 9.92 4.96
N TYR A 862 -11.36 8.82 4.24
CA TYR A 862 -11.59 7.48 4.80
C TYR A 862 -10.74 6.37 4.17
N GLY A 863 -9.94 6.68 3.14
CA GLY A 863 -8.84 5.81 2.70
C GLY A 863 -9.28 4.51 2.01
N GLY A 864 -10.20 4.62 1.04
CA GLY A 864 -10.64 3.50 0.21
C GLY A 864 -10.09 3.52 -1.21
N ALA A 865 -10.16 2.37 -1.90
CA ALA A 865 -9.79 2.20 -3.30
C ALA A 865 -10.99 2.13 -4.26
N HIS A 866 -12.22 2.01 -3.76
CA HIS A 866 -13.43 2.04 -4.58
C HIS A 866 -14.65 2.47 -3.73
N LEU A 867 -15.46 3.41 -4.20
CA LEU A 867 -16.80 3.67 -3.65
C LEU A 867 -17.82 2.82 -4.40
N TYR A 868 -18.57 1.98 -3.69
CA TYR A 868 -19.60 1.10 -4.27
C TYR A 868 -20.96 1.81 -4.37
N GLU A 869 -21.43 2.35 -3.25
CA GLU A 869 -22.76 2.96 -3.11
C GLU A 869 -22.72 3.96 -1.95
N GLY A 870 -23.63 4.93 -1.96
CA GLY A 870 -23.87 5.87 -0.87
C GLY A 870 -25.36 6.13 -0.69
N HIS A 871 -25.77 6.55 0.50
CA HIS A 871 -27.14 6.93 0.85
C HIS A 871 -27.14 8.10 1.83
N GLU A 872 -28.09 9.02 1.68
CA GLU A 872 -28.44 10.03 2.71
C GLU A 872 -29.57 9.50 3.59
N ALA A 873 -29.50 9.74 4.90
CA ALA A 873 -30.69 9.75 5.73
C ALA A 873 -30.57 10.68 6.93
N GLU A 874 -31.54 11.59 7.06
CA GLU A 874 -31.77 12.41 8.27
C GLU A 874 -30.56 13.25 8.73
N GLY A 875 -29.67 13.64 7.81
CA GLY A 875 -28.44 14.38 8.13
C GLY A 875 -27.22 13.49 8.41
N SER A 876 -27.26 12.22 8.00
CA SER A 876 -26.12 11.31 8.00
C SER A 876 -25.87 10.74 6.60
N ILE A 877 -24.59 10.58 6.25
CA ILE A 877 -24.13 10.06 4.95
C ILE A 877 -23.51 8.69 5.18
N PHE A 878 -24.05 7.65 4.54
CA PHE A 878 -23.59 6.27 4.69
C PHE A 878 -22.94 5.80 3.39
N LEU A 879 -21.69 5.36 3.44
CA LEU A 879 -20.89 5.01 2.26
C LEU A 879 -20.33 3.59 2.38
N ALA A 880 -20.50 2.79 1.31
CA ALA A 880 -19.91 1.45 1.20
C ALA A 880 -18.63 1.51 0.36
N VAL A 881 -17.49 1.18 0.97
CA VAL A 881 -16.16 1.49 0.40
C VAL A 881 -15.23 0.28 0.45
N ARG A 882 -14.47 0.02 -0.62
CA ARG A 882 -13.39 -0.98 -0.63
C ARG A 882 -12.15 -0.43 0.07
N ASN A 883 -11.54 -1.18 0.97
CA ASN A 883 -10.29 -0.80 1.66
C ASN A 883 -9.13 -0.62 0.66
N ALA A 884 -8.25 0.36 0.91
CA ALA A 884 -7.04 0.63 0.11
C ALA A 884 -6.09 -0.58 -0.04
N SER A 885 -6.10 -1.51 0.94
CA SER A 885 -5.40 -2.80 0.85
C SER A 885 -5.89 -3.71 -0.27
N LEU A 886 -7.06 -3.40 -0.86
CA LEU A 886 -7.89 -4.26 -1.72
C LEU A 886 -8.38 -5.57 -1.08
N THR A 887 -8.02 -5.85 0.18
CA THR A 887 -8.33 -7.13 0.86
C THR A 887 -9.76 -7.23 1.38
N GLY A 888 -10.50 -6.13 1.51
CA GLY A 888 -11.87 -6.14 2.05
C GLY A 888 -12.60 -4.83 1.80
N SER A 889 -13.73 -4.62 2.47
CA SER A 889 -14.54 -3.40 2.43
C SER A 889 -14.88 -2.90 3.83
N PHE A 890 -15.42 -1.69 3.93
CA PHE A 890 -15.97 -1.11 5.15
C PHE A 890 -17.23 -0.30 4.82
N VAL A 891 -18.09 -0.12 5.82
CA VAL A 891 -19.15 0.89 5.80
C VAL A 891 -18.71 2.04 6.71
N VAL A 892 -18.89 3.28 6.27
CA VAL A 892 -18.59 4.48 7.06
C VAL A 892 -19.81 5.39 7.11
N ALA A 893 -20.09 5.95 8.28
CA ALA A 893 -21.10 6.97 8.50
C ALA A 893 -20.43 8.32 8.78
N LEU A 894 -20.87 9.36 8.09
CA LEU A 894 -20.47 10.74 8.30
C LEU A 894 -21.66 11.55 8.80
N ASP A 895 -21.43 12.42 9.79
CA ASP A 895 -22.32 13.54 10.10
C ASP A 895 -22.33 14.49 8.90
N ALA A 896 -23.49 14.68 8.25
CA ALA A 896 -23.56 15.42 6.98
C ALA A 896 -23.26 16.93 7.12
N SER A 897 -23.25 17.42 8.36
CA SER A 897 -23.13 18.85 8.67
C SER A 897 -21.69 19.29 9.00
N THR A 898 -20.86 18.35 9.44
CA THR A 898 -19.46 18.54 9.85
C THR A 898 -18.47 17.67 9.07
N GLY A 899 -18.96 16.63 8.40
CA GLY A 899 -18.14 15.58 7.80
C GLY A 899 -17.55 14.60 8.79
N GLN A 900 -17.77 14.75 10.10
CA GLN A 900 -17.15 13.92 11.11
C GLN A 900 -17.56 12.45 10.94
N ILE A 901 -16.59 11.53 11.01
CA ILE A 901 -16.88 10.09 11.01
C ILE A 901 -17.59 9.75 12.32
N SER A 902 -18.90 9.52 12.25
CA SER A 902 -19.74 9.12 13.38
C SER A 902 -19.41 7.69 13.82
N TRP A 903 -19.22 6.80 12.85
CA TRP A 903 -18.73 5.43 13.05
C TRP A 903 -18.20 4.83 11.74
N ARG A 904 -17.43 3.75 11.87
CA ARG A 904 -16.90 2.94 10.77
C ARG A 904 -16.90 1.47 11.16
N THR A 905 -17.36 0.62 10.26
CA THR A 905 -17.42 -0.83 10.45
C THR A 905 -16.65 -1.51 9.32
N ASP A 906 -15.40 -1.90 9.59
CA ASP A 906 -14.57 -2.68 8.68
C ASP A 906 -15.01 -4.15 8.62
N MET A 907 -15.09 -4.68 7.40
CA MET A 907 -15.38 -6.10 7.16
C MET A 907 -14.08 -6.92 7.20
N GLN A 908 -14.18 -8.23 7.46
CA GLN A 908 -13.00 -9.11 7.47
C GLN A 908 -12.35 -9.22 6.07
N PRO A 909 -11.05 -9.57 5.98
CA PRO A 909 -10.39 -9.83 4.70
C PRO A 909 -11.14 -10.90 3.88
N GLY A 910 -11.43 -10.59 2.62
CA GLY A 910 -12.28 -11.35 1.70
C GLY A 910 -13.72 -10.80 1.59
N HIS A 911 -14.18 -10.04 2.59
CA HIS A 911 -15.58 -9.63 2.68
C HIS A 911 -15.80 -8.31 1.92
N ILE A 912 -16.76 -8.34 0.99
CA ILE A 912 -17.09 -7.22 0.12
C ILE A 912 -18.57 -6.87 0.30
N VAL A 913 -18.83 -5.59 0.58
CA VAL A 913 -20.18 -5.02 0.57
C VAL A 913 -20.61 -4.89 -0.89
N GLN A 914 -21.71 -5.54 -1.25
CA GLN A 914 -22.27 -5.44 -2.61
C GLN A 914 -23.37 -4.38 -2.73
N ARG A 915 -24.09 -4.13 -1.65
CA ARG A 915 -25.17 -3.14 -1.59
C ARG A 915 -25.39 -2.65 -0.16
N LEU A 916 -25.85 -1.41 -0.04
CA LEU A 916 -26.15 -0.67 1.17
C LEU A 916 -27.63 -0.23 1.15
N TRP A 917 -28.25 -0.14 2.32
CA TRP A 917 -29.61 0.35 2.57
C TRP A 917 -29.64 1.09 3.92
N VAL A 918 -30.57 2.02 4.10
CA VAL A 918 -30.78 2.72 5.38
C VAL A 918 -32.22 2.55 5.83
N THR A 919 -32.44 2.30 7.13
CA THR A 919 -33.76 2.11 7.74
C THR A 919 -34.05 3.17 8.79
N ASP A 920 -35.29 3.20 9.30
CA ASP A 920 -35.68 4.06 10.43
C ASP A 920 -34.89 3.74 11.71
N GLU A 921 -34.33 2.53 11.81
CA GLU A 921 -33.63 2.03 13.00
C GLU A 921 -32.16 1.64 12.78
N GLY A 922 -31.67 1.60 11.54
CA GLY A 922 -30.37 1.02 11.22
C GLY A 922 -29.80 1.34 9.84
N VAL A 923 -28.66 0.72 9.55
CA VAL A 923 -28.04 0.66 8.22
C VAL A 923 -27.78 -0.80 7.90
N ALA A 924 -28.26 -1.27 6.76
CA ALA A 924 -28.16 -2.66 6.34
C ALA A 924 -27.27 -2.81 5.11
N TRP A 925 -26.52 -3.91 5.01
CA TRP A 925 -25.71 -4.20 3.83
C TRP A 925 -25.58 -5.69 3.53
N LEU A 926 -25.32 -6.01 2.26
CA LEU A 926 -25.14 -7.37 1.76
C LEU A 926 -23.64 -7.74 1.74
N SER A 927 -23.25 -8.71 2.58
CA SER A 927 -21.88 -9.25 2.65
C SER A 927 -21.79 -10.56 1.86
N ARG A 928 -21.04 -10.56 0.75
CA ARG A 928 -20.95 -11.73 -0.15
C ARG A 928 -20.14 -12.90 0.40
N ALA A 929 -19.16 -12.64 1.27
CA ALA A 929 -18.31 -13.70 1.85
C ALA A 929 -19.01 -14.46 2.99
N GLU A 930 -20.07 -13.88 3.55
CA GLU A 930 -20.86 -14.44 4.65
C GLU A 930 -22.20 -15.03 4.20
N ASP A 931 -22.57 -14.77 2.93
CA ASP A 931 -23.94 -14.84 2.39
C ASP A 931 -24.96 -14.33 3.42
N ALA A 932 -24.93 -13.03 3.72
CA ALA A 932 -25.74 -12.45 4.80
C ALA A 932 -26.15 -10.99 4.55
N VAL A 933 -27.34 -10.62 5.04
CA VAL A 933 -27.65 -9.22 5.35
C VAL A 933 -27.15 -8.93 6.77
N ILE A 934 -26.34 -7.90 6.91
CA ILE A 934 -25.86 -7.39 8.19
C ILE A 934 -26.57 -6.06 8.46
N VAL A 935 -27.08 -5.86 9.68
CA VAL A 935 -27.70 -4.60 10.09
C VAL A 935 -26.94 -4.03 11.28
N ALA A 936 -26.43 -2.81 11.13
CA ALA A 936 -25.95 -1.98 12.22
C ALA A 936 -27.02 -1.01 12.71
N ASP A 937 -26.87 -0.57 13.95
CA ASP A 937 -27.49 0.64 14.46
C ASP A 937 -26.99 1.88 13.71
N ARG A 938 -27.93 2.77 13.34
CA ARG A 938 -27.69 3.90 12.44
C ARG A 938 -26.72 4.95 12.99
N GLU A 939 -26.63 5.10 14.31
CA GLU A 939 -25.83 6.15 14.98
C GLU A 939 -24.55 5.63 15.63
N SER A 940 -24.47 4.32 15.87
CA SER A 940 -23.31 3.71 16.56
C SER A 940 -22.52 2.70 15.73
N GLY A 941 -23.04 2.24 14.59
CA GLY A 941 -22.40 1.18 13.80
C GLY A 941 -22.43 -0.20 14.47
N ALA A 942 -22.98 -0.29 15.69
CA ALA A 942 -23.07 -1.52 16.46
C ALA A 942 -24.01 -2.52 15.78
N LEU A 943 -23.55 -3.76 15.57
CA LEU A 943 -24.32 -4.78 14.86
C LEU A 943 -25.57 -5.17 15.66
N ARG A 944 -26.75 -4.82 15.13
CA ARG A 944 -28.07 -5.14 15.70
C ARG A 944 -28.55 -6.53 15.29
N ALA A 945 -28.36 -6.89 14.01
CA ALA A 945 -28.82 -8.15 13.46
C ALA A 945 -27.89 -8.66 12.34
N ARG A 946 -27.91 -9.98 12.12
CA ARG A 946 -27.22 -10.66 11.03
C ARG A 946 -28.10 -11.80 10.56
N TRP A 947 -28.70 -11.65 9.38
CA TRP A 947 -29.55 -12.65 8.77
C TRP A 947 -28.75 -13.43 7.74
N PRO A 948 -28.39 -14.70 8.01
CA PRO A 948 -27.78 -15.55 6.99
C PRO A 948 -28.78 -15.77 5.86
N LEU A 949 -28.27 -15.75 4.66
CA LEU A 949 -28.98 -15.96 3.41
C LEU A 949 -28.55 -17.29 2.81
N GLY A 950 -29.45 -17.86 2.01
CA GLY A 950 -29.08 -18.63 0.83
C GLY A 950 -29.74 -17.94 -0.35
N ALA A 951 -29.27 -16.74 -0.72
CA ALA A 951 -30.00 -15.82 -1.59
C ALA A 951 -29.18 -15.25 -2.74
N SER A 952 -29.87 -14.96 -3.84
CA SER A 952 -29.29 -14.39 -5.06
C SER A 952 -29.47 -12.87 -5.15
N ARG A 953 -30.54 -12.33 -4.53
CA ARG A 953 -30.86 -10.89 -4.46
C ARG A 953 -31.61 -10.55 -3.17
N VAL A 954 -31.56 -9.28 -2.77
CA VAL A 954 -32.33 -8.70 -1.65
C VAL A 954 -32.79 -7.29 -2.06
N VAL A 955 -33.94 -6.85 -1.56
CA VAL A 955 -34.39 -5.45 -1.58
C VAL A 955 -35.04 -5.08 -0.24
N GLN A 956 -34.99 -3.79 0.13
CA GLN A 956 -35.71 -3.23 1.26
C GLN A 956 -37.18 -2.94 0.87
N ALA A 957 -38.14 -3.28 1.72
CA ALA A 957 -39.58 -3.39 1.41
C ALA A 957 -40.48 -2.63 2.44
N GLY A 958 -40.00 -1.46 2.85
CA GLY A 958 -40.47 -0.71 4.03
C GLY A 958 -39.29 -0.48 4.98
N PRO A 959 -39.45 0.30 6.06
CA PRO A 959 -38.34 0.67 6.96
C PRO A 959 -37.46 -0.52 7.35
N ASP A 960 -37.97 -1.43 8.17
CA ASP A 960 -37.22 -2.57 8.70
C ASP A 960 -37.67 -3.91 8.10
N ARG A 961 -38.10 -3.89 6.83
CA ARG A 961 -38.50 -5.10 6.08
C ARG A 961 -37.57 -5.32 4.89
N PHE A 962 -37.17 -6.56 4.66
CA PHE A 962 -36.42 -6.97 3.47
C PHE A 962 -37.14 -8.14 2.78
N LEU A 963 -37.19 -8.08 1.45
CA LEU A 963 -37.57 -9.22 0.61
C LEU A 963 -36.27 -9.85 0.10
N ALA A 964 -35.96 -11.05 0.60
CA ALA A 964 -34.86 -11.86 0.11
C ALA A 964 -35.34 -12.75 -1.04
N LEU A 965 -34.47 -13.07 -1.99
CA LEU A 965 -34.76 -13.96 -3.10
C LEU A 965 -33.81 -15.16 -3.05
N THR A 966 -34.28 -16.30 -2.52
CA THR A 966 -33.43 -17.49 -2.37
C THR A 966 -32.98 -18.05 -3.72
N TRP A 967 -32.03 -18.99 -3.72
CA TRP A 967 -31.65 -19.71 -4.95
C TRP A 967 -32.78 -20.64 -5.45
N GLU A 968 -33.77 -20.90 -4.58
CA GLU A 968 -35.04 -21.59 -4.83
C GLU A 968 -36.20 -20.58 -5.06
N ASN A 969 -35.93 -19.26 -5.13
CA ASN A 969 -36.80 -18.15 -5.62
C ASN A 969 -38.24 -18.06 -5.06
N GLU A 970 -38.55 -18.62 -3.92
CA GLU A 970 -37.78 -18.18 -2.79
C GLU A 970 -38.01 -16.68 -2.56
N LEU A 971 -39.13 -16.05 -3.03
CA LEU A 971 -39.38 -14.63 -2.77
C LEU A 971 -39.89 -14.52 -1.35
N THR A 972 -38.89 -14.39 -0.51
CA THR A 972 -38.90 -14.72 0.87
C THR A 972 -39.04 -13.41 1.63
N LEU A 973 -40.29 -13.07 1.97
CA LEU A 973 -40.61 -12.26 3.17
C LEU A 973 -40.37 -13.12 4.42
N LEU A 974 -39.24 -13.84 4.40
CA LEU A 974 -38.99 -15.07 5.14
C LEU A 974 -39.95 -16.27 4.78
N GLU A 975 -40.60 -16.26 3.58
CA GLU A 975 -41.25 -17.34 2.70
C GLU A 975 -41.73 -16.71 1.34
N ALA A 976 -41.83 -17.27 0.09
CA ALA A 976 -41.62 -18.60 -0.59
C ALA A 976 -41.54 -18.58 -2.20
N GLY A 977 -41.12 -19.66 -2.91
CA GLY A 977 -41.47 -20.18 -4.30
C GLY A 977 -40.85 -19.83 -5.72
N MET A 978 -39.83 -20.56 -6.28
CA MET A 978 -39.59 -20.82 -7.77
C MET A 978 -38.12 -20.87 -8.37
N ARG A 979 -37.78 -20.14 -9.48
CA ARG A 979 -36.38 -19.84 -10.00
C ARG A 979 -36.26 -18.51 -10.82
N LEU A 980 -35.24 -17.64 -10.58
CA LEU A 980 -35.17 -16.24 -11.12
C LEU A 980 -33.91 -15.83 -11.90
N GLU A 981 -34.06 -14.87 -12.84
CA GLU A 981 -32.97 -14.10 -13.45
C GLU A 981 -33.21 -12.57 -13.51
N SER A 982 -32.70 -11.89 -12.49
CA SER A 982 -32.46 -10.43 -12.44
C SER A 982 -33.61 -9.47 -12.07
N ALA A 983 -33.20 -8.23 -11.74
CA ALA A 983 -33.97 -7.06 -11.29
C ALA A 983 -35.07 -7.31 -10.24
N LEU A 984 -34.92 -6.75 -9.04
CA LEU A 984 -35.98 -6.64 -8.04
C LEU A 984 -36.10 -5.15 -7.65
N THR A 985 -37.28 -4.55 -7.86
CA THR A 985 -37.58 -3.14 -7.55
C THR A 985 -38.96 -3.03 -6.89
N ILE A 986 -39.28 -1.89 -6.26
CA ILE A 986 -40.53 -1.69 -5.51
C ILE A 986 -41.19 -0.36 -5.87
N ALA A 987 -42.51 -0.37 -6.03
CA ALA A 987 -43.35 0.83 -6.12
C ALA A 987 -44.74 0.57 -5.51
N ALA A 988 -45.34 1.57 -4.85
CA ALA A 988 -46.70 1.54 -4.27
C ALA A 988 -47.12 0.22 -3.59
N GLY A 989 -46.26 -0.32 -2.70
CA GLY A 989 -46.55 -1.54 -1.95
C GLY A 989 -46.54 -2.83 -2.80
N ALA A 990 -45.91 -2.80 -3.97
CA ALA A 990 -45.67 -3.97 -4.80
C ALA A 990 -44.17 -4.14 -5.14
N ALA A 991 -43.71 -5.39 -5.16
CA ALA A 991 -42.36 -5.79 -5.54
C ALA A 991 -42.35 -6.47 -6.91
N LEU A 992 -41.37 -6.13 -7.74
CA LEU A 992 -41.41 -6.32 -9.18
C LEU A 992 -40.13 -7.02 -9.64
N THR A 993 -40.25 -8.16 -10.33
CA THR A 993 -39.08 -8.96 -10.72
C THR A 993 -39.34 -9.91 -11.89
N THR A 994 -38.28 -10.37 -12.59
CA THR A 994 -38.41 -11.09 -13.87
C THR A 994 -37.76 -12.47 -13.85
N MET A 995 -38.55 -13.53 -13.91
CA MET A 995 -38.07 -14.91 -13.86
C MET A 995 -37.79 -15.46 -15.26
N THR A 996 -36.81 -16.35 -15.42
CA THR A 996 -36.59 -17.13 -16.65
C THR A 996 -37.10 -18.56 -16.46
N SER A 997 -37.84 -19.06 -17.43
CA SER A 997 -38.36 -20.43 -17.51
C SER A 997 -38.06 -21.04 -18.88
N GLU A 998 -38.33 -22.34 -19.07
CA GLU A 998 -38.17 -23.03 -20.36
C GLU A 998 -39.06 -22.45 -21.49
N THR A 999 -40.15 -21.74 -21.17
CA THR A 999 -41.02 -21.07 -22.16
C THR A 999 -40.65 -19.60 -22.41
N GLY A 1000 -39.70 -19.05 -21.64
CA GLY A 1000 -39.28 -17.64 -21.72
C GLY A 1000 -39.27 -16.93 -20.38
N GLN A 1001 -39.19 -15.59 -20.41
CA GLN A 1001 -39.22 -14.74 -19.22
C GLN A 1001 -40.64 -14.34 -18.82
N ARG A 1002 -40.86 -14.13 -17.52
CA ARG A 1002 -42.12 -13.68 -16.93
C ARG A 1002 -41.88 -12.57 -15.92
N LEU A 1003 -42.62 -11.46 -16.02
CA LEU A 1003 -42.69 -10.44 -14.98
C LEU A 1003 -43.63 -10.92 -13.88
N ARG A 1004 -43.18 -10.88 -12.63
CA ARG A 1004 -44.01 -11.10 -11.44
C ARG A 1004 -44.16 -9.81 -10.64
N ILE A 1005 -45.39 -9.55 -10.22
CA ILE A 1005 -45.79 -8.46 -9.34
C ILE A 1005 -46.24 -9.09 -8.03
N TYR A 1006 -45.50 -8.84 -6.95
CA TYR A 1006 -45.76 -9.36 -5.61
C TYR A 1006 -46.29 -8.26 -4.69
N ASP A 1007 -47.07 -8.66 -3.70
CA ASP A 1007 -47.58 -7.84 -2.61
C ASP A 1007 -46.50 -7.67 -1.52
N VAL A 1008 -46.17 -6.43 -1.16
CA VAL A 1008 -45.10 -6.16 -0.18
C VAL A 1008 -45.49 -6.48 1.26
N GLU A 1009 -46.79 -6.49 1.59
CA GLU A 1009 -47.24 -6.71 2.97
C GLU A 1009 -47.41 -8.18 3.31
N SER A 1010 -47.81 -9.00 2.33
CA SER A 1010 -48.08 -10.43 2.48
C SER A 1010 -47.08 -11.35 1.78
N GLY A 1011 -46.14 -10.81 1.00
CA GLY A 1011 -45.17 -11.57 0.18
C GLY A 1011 -45.80 -12.30 -1.02
N LYS A 1012 -47.12 -12.28 -1.16
CA LYS A 1012 -47.85 -13.10 -2.15
C LYS A 1012 -47.77 -12.52 -3.55
N LEU A 1013 -47.70 -13.40 -4.54
CA LEU A 1013 -47.81 -13.03 -5.96
C LEU A 1013 -49.20 -12.41 -6.22
N ARG A 1014 -49.24 -11.13 -6.63
CA ARG A 1014 -50.45 -10.47 -7.12
C ARG A 1014 -50.73 -10.88 -8.56
N HIS A 1015 -49.73 -10.75 -9.44
CA HIS A 1015 -49.84 -11.00 -10.89
C HIS A 1015 -48.58 -11.64 -11.48
N GLU A 1016 -48.74 -12.54 -12.45
CA GLU A 1016 -47.68 -13.05 -13.31
C GLU A 1016 -48.02 -12.74 -14.78
N ILE A 1017 -47.04 -12.24 -15.53
CA ILE A 1017 -47.19 -11.73 -16.90
C ILE A 1017 -46.13 -12.40 -17.76
N GLU A 1018 -46.54 -13.20 -18.74
CA GLU A 1018 -45.60 -13.88 -19.65
C GLU A 1018 -45.07 -12.91 -20.72
N LEU A 1019 -43.75 -12.69 -20.73
CA LEU A 1019 -43.08 -11.83 -21.70
C LEU A 1019 -42.61 -12.61 -22.95
N GLY A 1020 -42.60 -13.95 -22.86
CA GLY A 1020 -42.06 -14.85 -23.88
C GLY A 1020 -40.53 -14.91 -23.86
N SER A 1021 -39.92 -15.44 -24.92
CA SER A 1021 -38.45 -15.57 -25.00
C SER A 1021 -37.79 -14.21 -25.25
N VAL A 1022 -37.49 -13.51 -24.16
CA VAL A 1022 -36.91 -12.16 -24.12
C VAL A 1022 -35.77 -12.06 -23.12
N TRP A 1023 -34.98 -11.00 -23.23
CA TRP A 1023 -33.87 -10.65 -22.35
C TRP A 1023 -34.17 -9.27 -21.76
N VAL A 1024 -34.77 -9.21 -20.57
CA VAL A 1024 -35.02 -7.96 -19.86
C VAL A 1024 -33.72 -7.22 -19.59
N LYS A 1025 -33.74 -5.88 -19.79
CA LYS A 1025 -32.61 -4.96 -19.59
C LYS A 1025 -32.86 -3.97 -18.47
N GLN A 1026 -34.10 -3.49 -18.35
CA GLN A 1026 -34.50 -2.58 -17.29
C GLN A 1026 -35.93 -2.86 -16.82
N LEU A 1027 -36.14 -2.61 -15.52
CA LEU A 1027 -37.42 -2.64 -14.85
C LEU A 1027 -37.54 -1.35 -14.00
N LEU A 1028 -38.56 -0.55 -14.27
CA LEU A 1028 -38.89 0.70 -13.56
C LEU A 1028 -40.37 0.66 -13.16
N ALA A 1029 -40.78 1.47 -12.18
CA ALA A 1029 -42.19 1.62 -11.83
C ALA A 1029 -42.48 2.95 -11.14
N ASP A 1030 -43.75 3.37 -11.17
CA ASP A 1030 -44.27 4.45 -10.34
C ASP A 1030 -45.52 4.00 -9.56
N ALA A 1031 -46.27 4.93 -8.97
CA ALA A 1031 -47.44 4.64 -8.15
C ALA A 1031 -48.58 3.92 -8.88
N SER A 1032 -48.52 3.80 -10.22
CA SER A 1032 -49.61 3.27 -11.06
C SER A 1032 -49.18 2.23 -12.10
N MET A 1033 -47.92 2.27 -12.55
CA MET A 1033 -47.46 1.51 -13.71
C MET A 1033 -46.09 0.86 -13.49
N VAL A 1034 -45.91 -0.31 -14.09
CA VAL A 1034 -44.63 -1.00 -14.26
C VAL A 1034 -44.16 -0.81 -15.69
N TYR A 1035 -42.90 -0.42 -15.88
CA TYR A 1035 -42.26 -0.29 -17.19
C TYR A 1035 -41.16 -1.35 -17.33
N VAL A 1036 -41.29 -2.20 -18.34
CA VAL A 1036 -40.29 -3.23 -18.68
C VAL A 1036 -39.65 -2.84 -20.00
N ALA A 1037 -38.32 -2.86 -20.06
CA ALA A 1037 -37.58 -2.68 -21.30
C ALA A 1037 -36.69 -3.90 -21.56
N TYR A 1038 -36.86 -4.53 -22.72
CA TYR A 1038 -36.31 -5.86 -23.04
C TYR A 1038 -35.91 -5.99 -24.52
N LYS A 1039 -35.13 -7.02 -24.84
CA LYS A 1039 -34.80 -7.43 -26.21
C LYS A 1039 -35.40 -8.81 -26.50
N LYS A 1040 -35.85 -9.09 -27.72
CA LYS A 1040 -36.24 -10.47 -28.11
C LYS A 1040 -35.03 -11.42 -28.15
N ALA A 1041 -35.27 -12.70 -27.86
CA ALA A 1041 -34.25 -13.75 -27.92
C ALA A 1041 -34.09 -14.40 -29.31
N ASP A 1042 -35.01 -14.12 -30.25
CA ASP A 1042 -35.09 -14.70 -31.60
C ASP A 1042 -33.98 -14.24 -32.57
N GLY A 1043 -32.99 -13.48 -32.08
CA GLY A 1043 -31.89 -12.92 -32.87
C GLY A 1043 -32.22 -11.58 -33.53
N ALA A 1044 -33.48 -11.13 -33.54
CA ALA A 1044 -33.81 -9.78 -33.99
C ALA A 1044 -33.12 -8.74 -33.08
N ASN A 1045 -32.54 -7.69 -33.68
CA ASN A 1045 -31.94 -6.59 -32.91
C ASN A 1045 -33.00 -5.56 -32.48
N GLU A 1046 -34.18 -6.05 -32.09
CA GLU A 1046 -35.35 -5.27 -31.70
C GLU A 1046 -35.45 -5.18 -30.18
N TYR A 1047 -35.33 -3.96 -29.67
CA TYR A 1047 -35.66 -3.62 -28.28
C TYR A 1047 -37.12 -3.20 -28.20
N ILE A 1048 -37.77 -3.51 -27.08
CA ILE A 1048 -39.18 -3.22 -26.82
C ILE A 1048 -39.31 -2.63 -25.42
N ALA A 1049 -40.13 -1.58 -25.31
CA ALA A 1049 -40.63 -1.07 -24.05
C ALA A 1049 -42.10 -1.47 -23.90
N ALA A 1050 -42.53 -1.84 -22.70
CA ALA A 1050 -43.93 -2.14 -22.40
C ALA A 1050 -44.32 -1.59 -21.03
N ALA A 1051 -45.58 -1.20 -20.89
CA ALA A 1051 -46.17 -0.80 -19.62
C ALA A 1051 -47.29 -1.74 -19.19
N TYR A 1052 -47.32 -2.04 -17.90
CA TYR A 1052 -48.33 -2.86 -17.24
C TYR A 1052 -48.94 -2.08 -16.08
N GLU A 1053 -50.26 -2.17 -15.92
CA GLU A 1053 -50.97 -1.56 -14.79
C GLU A 1053 -50.60 -2.29 -13.48
N LEU A 1054 -50.06 -1.56 -12.50
CA LEU A 1054 -49.49 -2.14 -11.28
C LEU A 1054 -50.53 -2.91 -10.43
N SER A 1055 -51.80 -2.51 -10.50
CA SER A 1055 -52.91 -3.08 -9.74
C SER A 1055 -53.52 -4.33 -10.37
N SER A 1056 -53.40 -4.52 -11.70
CA SER A 1056 -54.09 -5.60 -12.44
C SER A 1056 -53.16 -6.49 -13.29
N GLY A 1057 -51.90 -6.11 -13.46
CA GLY A 1057 -50.94 -6.77 -14.36
C GLY A 1057 -51.26 -6.61 -15.85
N LYS A 1058 -52.34 -5.91 -16.22
CA LYS A 1058 -52.79 -5.73 -17.60
C LYS A 1058 -51.77 -4.93 -18.41
N GLU A 1059 -51.42 -5.42 -19.60
CA GLU A 1059 -50.64 -4.65 -20.58
C GLU A 1059 -51.43 -3.42 -21.04
N LEU A 1060 -50.86 -2.23 -20.83
CA LEU A 1060 -51.41 -0.95 -21.25
C LEU A 1060 -50.96 -0.60 -22.67
N TRP A 1061 -49.67 -0.81 -22.95
CA TRP A 1061 -49.06 -0.58 -24.25
C TRP A 1061 -47.73 -1.36 -24.38
N ARG A 1062 -47.32 -1.60 -25.63
CA ARG A 1062 -46.06 -2.25 -26.00
C ARG A 1062 -45.53 -1.61 -27.28
N THR A 1063 -44.29 -1.14 -27.24
CA THR A 1063 -43.72 -0.24 -28.24
C THR A 1063 -42.30 -0.70 -28.62
N PRO A 1064 -42.07 -1.10 -29.89
CA PRO A 1064 -40.73 -1.31 -30.41
C PRO A 1064 -39.91 -0.03 -30.38
N VAL A 1065 -38.62 -0.15 -30.06
CA VAL A 1065 -37.67 0.96 -29.95
C VAL A 1065 -36.62 0.80 -31.07
N PRO A 1066 -36.91 1.27 -32.31
CA PRO A 1066 -36.08 0.97 -33.48
C PRO A 1066 -34.73 1.68 -33.47
N GLY A 1067 -33.72 1.03 -34.08
CA GLY A 1067 -32.36 1.53 -34.29
C GLY A 1067 -31.36 1.29 -33.14
N VAL A 1068 -31.85 0.83 -31.99
CA VAL A 1068 -31.08 0.69 -30.75
C VAL A 1068 -30.20 -0.57 -30.77
N GLN A 1069 -28.95 -0.49 -30.30
CA GLN A 1069 -28.05 -1.65 -30.18
C GLN A 1069 -27.79 -2.12 -28.75
N SER A 1070 -27.77 -1.21 -27.77
CA SER A 1070 -27.65 -1.51 -26.34
C SER A 1070 -28.67 -0.70 -25.55
N MET A 1071 -28.87 -1.04 -24.28
CA MET A 1071 -29.78 -0.33 -23.38
C MET A 1071 -29.16 -0.25 -21.99
N PHE A 1072 -29.09 0.97 -21.46
CA PHE A 1072 -28.54 1.33 -20.16
C PHE A 1072 -29.64 1.84 -19.23
N PRO A 1073 -29.38 2.09 -17.93
CA PRO A 1073 -30.36 2.65 -17.03
C PRO A 1073 -30.94 3.98 -17.53
N GLY A 1074 -32.22 3.94 -17.91
CA GLY A 1074 -33.09 5.09 -18.12
C GLY A 1074 -33.74 5.59 -16.82
N LEU A 1075 -34.47 6.70 -16.91
CA LEU A 1075 -35.10 7.40 -15.78
C LEU A 1075 -36.61 7.60 -15.99
N LEU A 1076 -37.31 7.96 -14.91
CA LEU A 1076 -38.72 8.36 -14.94
C LEU A 1076 -38.83 9.88 -14.78
N ALA A 1077 -39.45 10.55 -15.74
CA ALA A 1077 -39.89 11.93 -15.61
C ALA A 1077 -41.40 11.99 -15.35
N LYS A 1078 -41.92 13.16 -14.97
CA LYS A 1078 -43.38 13.37 -14.93
C LYS A 1078 -43.93 13.25 -16.36
N GLY A 1079 -44.86 12.32 -16.56
CA GLY A 1079 -45.46 12.02 -17.87
C GLY A 1079 -44.65 11.11 -18.81
N HIS A 1080 -43.33 10.97 -18.64
CA HIS A 1080 -42.47 10.28 -19.62
C HIS A 1080 -41.56 9.21 -19.00
N LEU A 1081 -41.34 8.13 -19.76
CA LEU A 1081 -40.28 7.13 -19.54
C LEU A 1081 -39.10 7.49 -20.45
N LEU A 1082 -37.92 7.73 -19.88
CA LEU A 1082 -36.71 8.11 -20.62
C LEU A 1082 -35.77 6.92 -20.71
N LEU A 1083 -35.70 6.25 -21.86
CA LEU A 1083 -34.85 5.08 -22.06
C LEU A 1083 -33.49 5.47 -22.64
N ASN A 1084 -32.42 5.05 -21.97
CA ASN A 1084 -31.05 5.26 -22.40
C ASN A 1084 -30.64 4.13 -23.37
N CYS A 1085 -30.54 4.45 -24.66
CA CYS A 1085 -30.64 3.49 -25.76
C CYS A 1085 -29.68 3.84 -26.91
N PRO A 1086 -28.35 3.68 -26.74
CA PRO A 1086 -27.39 4.08 -27.76
C PRO A 1086 -27.60 3.39 -29.11
N VAL A 1087 -27.53 4.21 -30.15
CA VAL A 1087 -27.54 3.82 -31.57
C VAL A 1087 -26.09 3.71 -32.04
N THR A 1088 -25.82 2.95 -33.09
CA THR A 1088 -24.49 2.97 -33.74
C THR A 1088 -24.59 3.55 -35.14
N ARG A 1089 -23.61 4.37 -35.55
CA ARG A 1089 -23.43 4.80 -36.93
C ARG A 1089 -22.09 4.26 -37.46
N ARG A 1090 -22.09 3.81 -38.72
CA ARG A 1090 -20.85 3.54 -39.46
C ARG A 1090 -20.59 4.76 -40.36
N PRO A 1091 -19.40 5.37 -40.32
CA PRO A 1091 -19.06 6.45 -41.23
C PRO A 1091 -18.99 5.93 -42.68
N PRO A 1092 -19.44 6.71 -43.68
CA PRO A 1092 -19.29 6.35 -45.09
C PRO A 1092 -17.83 6.08 -45.45
N GLY A 1093 -17.53 4.89 -45.96
CA GLY A 1093 -16.16 4.42 -46.23
C GLY A 1093 -15.69 3.25 -45.36
N GLY A 1094 -16.43 2.85 -44.32
CA GLY A 1094 -16.16 1.60 -43.59
C GLY A 1094 -15.13 1.70 -42.47
N GLY A 1095 -15.12 2.80 -41.74
CA GLY A 1095 -14.30 2.98 -40.54
C GLY A 1095 -14.81 2.22 -39.31
N ALA A 1096 -14.34 2.63 -38.13
CA ALA A 1096 -14.83 2.14 -36.84
C ALA A 1096 -16.34 2.39 -36.65
N VAL A 1097 -16.95 1.72 -35.67
CA VAL A 1097 -18.36 1.91 -35.33
C VAL A 1097 -18.46 2.96 -34.23
N ASP A 1098 -19.07 4.10 -34.55
CA ASP A 1098 -19.31 5.17 -33.58
C ASP A 1098 -20.64 4.92 -32.85
N TRP A 1099 -20.64 5.08 -31.53
CA TRP A 1099 -21.83 5.04 -30.69
C TRP A 1099 -22.41 6.45 -30.57
N VAL A 1100 -23.68 6.60 -30.92
CA VAL A 1100 -24.44 7.83 -30.72
C VAL A 1100 -25.25 7.68 -29.43
N PRO A 1101 -25.02 8.51 -28.39
CA PRO A 1101 -25.90 8.60 -27.25
C PRO A 1101 -27.32 8.90 -27.72
N THR A 1102 -28.28 8.12 -27.27
CA THR A 1102 -29.67 8.33 -27.67
C THR A 1102 -30.60 8.07 -26.49
N ILE A 1103 -31.49 9.03 -26.26
CA ILE A 1103 -32.55 8.93 -25.25
C ILE A 1103 -33.89 8.92 -25.97
N VAL A 1104 -34.66 7.86 -25.75
CA VAL A 1104 -36.01 7.72 -26.30
C VAL A 1104 -37.01 8.05 -25.21
N ALA A 1105 -37.85 9.06 -25.46
CA ALA A 1105 -38.87 9.50 -24.52
C ALA A 1105 -40.23 8.93 -24.91
N ILE A 1106 -40.75 8.01 -24.10
CA ILE A 1106 -42.04 7.36 -24.32
C ILE A 1106 -43.08 8.00 -23.40
N ASP A 1107 -44.21 8.45 -23.94
CA ASP A 1107 -45.32 8.94 -23.11
C ASP A 1107 -45.91 7.80 -22.28
N LYS A 1108 -45.98 8.00 -20.96
CA LYS A 1108 -46.39 6.97 -20.00
C LYS A 1108 -47.80 6.44 -20.23
N LYS A 1109 -48.71 7.23 -20.83
CA LYS A 1109 -50.12 6.87 -21.00
C LYS A 1109 -50.41 6.14 -22.30
N SER A 1110 -49.89 6.63 -23.42
CA SER A 1110 -50.13 6.11 -24.77
C SER A 1110 -49.10 5.09 -25.24
N GLY A 1111 -47.90 5.10 -24.64
CA GLY A 1111 -46.78 4.27 -25.07
C GLY A 1111 -46.10 4.73 -26.35
N LEU A 1112 -46.52 5.85 -26.95
CA LEU A 1112 -45.93 6.35 -28.18
C LEU A 1112 -44.58 7.03 -27.89
N GLU A 1113 -43.65 6.94 -28.84
CA GLU A 1113 -42.41 7.72 -28.84
C GLU A 1113 -42.78 9.21 -28.99
N SER A 1114 -42.73 9.94 -27.88
CA SER A 1114 -43.06 11.36 -27.77
C SER A 1114 -41.93 12.28 -28.27
N GLY A 1115 -40.71 11.74 -28.31
CA GLY A 1115 -39.52 12.42 -28.82
C GLY A 1115 -38.27 11.57 -28.64
N ARG A 1116 -37.20 11.97 -29.33
CA ARG A 1116 -35.89 11.34 -29.27
C ARG A 1116 -34.82 12.42 -29.19
N ILE A 1117 -33.85 12.24 -28.32
CA ILE A 1117 -32.64 13.06 -28.23
C ILE A 1117 -31.49 12.22 -28.79
N GLU A 1118 -30.72 12.77 -29.73
CA GLU A 1118 -29.46 12.20 -30.22
C GLU A 1118 -28.28 13.11 -29.87
N GLY A 1119 -27.27 12.52 -29.24
CA GLY A 1119 -25.99 13.15 -28.94
C GLY A 1119 -24.97 13.01 -30.08
N ARG A 1120 -23.68 13.14 -29.75
CA ARG A 1120 -22.56 13.07 -30.71
C ARG A 1120 -22.07 11.63 -30.92
N PRO A 1121 -21.57 11.27 -32.12
CA PRO A 1121 -20.93 9.97 -32.31
C PRO A 1121 -19.59 9.87 -31.56
N GLU A 1122 -19.43 8.85 -30.72
CA GLU A 1122 -18.25 8.63 -29.87
C GLU A 1122 -17.73 7.18 -29.93
N ALA A 1123 -16.45 6.98 -29.57
CA ALA A 1123 -15.81 5.66 -29.59
C ALA A 1123 -16.27 4.72 -28.46
N THR A 1124 -16.97 5.24 -27.44
CA THR A 1124 -17.39 4.49 -26.24
C THR A 1124 -18.88 4.69 -25.94
N PRO A 1125 -19.62 3.62 -25.57
CA PRO A 1125 -21.06 3.71 -25.37
C PRO A 1125 -21.48 4.30 -24.00
N THR A 1126 -20.55 4.70 -23.14
CA THR A 1126 -20.82 4.98 -21.72
C THR A 1126 -20.97 6.48 -21.46
N TYR A 1127 -22.19 6.92 -21.13
CA TYR A 1127 -22.51 8.31 -20.79
C TYR A 1127 -23.48 8.37 -19.61
N SER A 1128 -23.52 9.51 -18.91
CA SER A 1128 -24.36 9.72 -17.71
C SER A 1128 -25.54 10.65 -17.99
N LEU A 1129 -26.61 10.46 -17.21
CA LEU A 1129 -27.93 11.06 -17.40
C LEU A 1129 -28.49 11.55 -16.06
N SER A 1130 -29.02 12.77 -16.04
CA SER A 1130 -29.69 13.41 -14.91
C SER A 1130 -30.91 14.22 -15.40
N ILE A 1131 -31.84 14.58 -14.50
CA ILE A 1131 -33.01 15.41 -14.82
C ILE A 1131 -32.99 16.69 -13.99
N ALA A 1132 -33.05 17.84 -14.66
CA ALA A 1132 -33.21 19.15 -14.05
C ALA A 1132 -34.65 19.69 -14.27
N PRO A 1133 -35.10 20.73 -13.53
CA PRO A 1133 -36.40 21.36 -13.77
C PRO A 1133 -36.58 21.79 -15.23
N GLY A 1134 -37.52 21.15 -15.94
CA GLY A 1134 -37.80 21.39 -17.35
C GLY A 1134 -36.90 20.66 -18.36
N ARG A 1135 -35.84 19.94 -17.94
CA ARG A 1135 -34.77 19.48 -18.84
C ARG A 1135 -34.23 18.08 -18.56
N VAL A 1136 -33.86 17.38 -19.63
CA VAL A 1136 -32.99 16.20 -19.61
C VAL A 1136 -31.54 16.67 -19.75
N VAL A 1137 -30.60 16.12 -18.99
CA VAL A 1137 -29.19 16.52 -19.04
C VAL A 1137 -28.28 15.30 -19.21
N ILE A 1138 -27.37 15.38 -20.18
CA ILE A 1138 -26.53 14.28 -20.67
C ILE A 1138 -25.06 14.74 -20.57
N ALA A 1139 -24.16 13.89 -20.09
CA ALA A 1139 -22.72 14.08 -20.27
C ALA A 1139 -22.15 13.06 -21.25
N GLU A 1140 -21.62 13.55 -22.37
CA GLU A 1140 -21.00 12.79 -23.47
C GLU A 1140 -19.57 13.31 -23.71
N GLY A 1141 -18.58 12.42 -23.79
CA GLY A 1141 -17.18 12.76 -24.05
C GLY A 1141 -16.61 13.85 -23.14
N ASP A 1142 -16.27 15.00 -23.73
CA ASP A 1142 -15.80 16.21 -23.03
C ASP A 1142 -16.90 17.30 -22.89
N THR A 1143 -18.19 16.96 -23.00
CA THR A 1143 -19.31 17.92 -22.94
C THR A 1143 -20.50 17.50 -22.06
N VAL A 1144 -21.22 18.48 -21.53
CA VAL A 1144 -22.56 18.32 -20.95
C VAL A 1144 -23.56 19.06 -21.85
N GLU A 1145 -24.67 18.41 -22.21
CA GLU A 1145 -25.75 19.01 -22.99
C GLU A 1145 -27.10 18.88 -22.29
N ALA A 1146 -27.89 19.96 -22.31
CA ALA A 1146 -29.23 19.97 -21.73
C ALA A 1146 -30.30 20.23 -22.79
N TRP A 1147 -31.41 19.50 -22.66
CA TRP A 1147 -32.47 19.42 -23.66
C TRP A 1147 -33.83 19.69 -23.01
N GLY A 1148 -34.66 20.55 -23.63
CA GLY A 1148 -35.95 20.96 -23.10
C GLY A 1148 -36.81 21.72 -24.12
N ARG A 1149 -37.76 22.52 -23.63
CA ARG A 1149 -38.47 23.56 -24.41
C ARG A 1149 -38.03 24.96 -23.99
#